data_AF-A0AAP0N0Q2-F1
#
_entry.id   AF-A0AAP0N0Q2-F1
#
_cell.length_a   1.000
_cell.length_b   1.000
_cell.length_c   1.000
_cell.angle_alpha   90.00
_cell.angle_beta   90.00
_cell.angle_gamma   90.00
#
_symmetry.space_group_name_H-M   'P 1'
#
loop_
_entity.id
_entity.type
_entity.pdbx_description
1 polymer ?
#
loop_
_entity_poly.entity_id
_entity_poly.type
_entity_poly.pdbx_seq_one_letter_code
_entity_poly.pdbx_strand_id
1 'polypeptide(L)'
;MNFYFSMPILFSFYLSWILFCSLASPNSVNLPLKAASLGNWLVTEGWMEPNMFYGIKNNDLLDGTQVQLISTKLKKYLTAENGSETILMANHNSSSASSWQTFRLWRINETFYNFRLSNKQFIGLENQGNKLVAVSATEKFPEAFQITRKNGEPHRVRFRASNGFFLQAKSEMQVTADYKGPSTWEENDPSVFNMTIVGTMHGEYQITNGYGPDKAAKFMRDHWKSYITEEDFKFMSQNGLNAVRIPVGWWIAYDPKPPKPFVGGSLQALDNAFRWAQKYGMKVIVDLHALRVSQNGSPHSGSRDGFQEWSDSDIQETVAIIDFLASRYADHPSLVAIELMNEPTAPDLRLDSLKTYYKAGYDTVRKYSSSAYVILSNRLGGEWSELLSFASNLSRVVIDVHFYNLFWDNFNKMSVQQNIDYIYRQRSSDLRNVTTSDGPLSFVGEWSCEWEAEGASKRDYQRFAEAQLDVYGRATFGWAYWAYKCHLNHWSLSSLNEPNDTDKITPIETRFPAYPTVMHVNQIRGILPSRKGLVYEDHRPALRILVEGVRRVREICEEKPQEASLFIIFTQLVKSGFRINFCQISLIRNMLKHVTLGVAMAQVGGMLMLQPEVGGSHDNFFFDGIEKVKQSEVLEAVIAGDTLVTRMTLVKLQKRFGIAKMEGKAYVGDDLVCEGEFLVATGTD
;
A
#
# COMPACT_ATOMS: atom_id res chain seq x y z
N MET A 1 52.63 31.37 -29.27
CA MET A 1 51.39 31.55 -28.51
C MET A 1 50.23 31.14 -29.42
N ASN A 2 49.42 30.19 -28.96
CA ASN A 2 48.10 29.75 -29.43
C ASN A 2 47.92 28.83 -30.66
N PHE A 3 47.13 27.78 -30.38
CA PHE A 3 46.62 26.64 -31.15
C PHE A 3 45.57 27.00 -32.22
N TYR A 4 45.36 26.18 -33.26
CA TYR A 4 44.23 25.24 -33.40
C TYR A 4 44.21 24.46 -34.75
N PHE A 5 43.68 23.23 -34.67
CA PHE A 5 43.50 22.17 -35.67
C PHE A 5 42.33 22.38 -36.66
N SER A 6 42.34 21.68 -37.80
CA SER A 6 41.13 21.14 -38.46
C SER A 6 41.44 19.90 -39.33
N MET A 7 40.46 18.99 -39.37
CA MET A 7 40.47 17.55 -39.74
C MET A 7 40.63 17.23 -41.24
N PRO A 8 40.99 15.96 -41.57
CA PRO A 8 40.02 15.14 -42.34
C PRO A 8 39.98 13.64 -41.95
N ILE A 9 39.01 12.93 -42.55
CA ILE A 9 38.86 11.45 -42.68
C ILE A 9 37.97 10.76 -41.63
N LEU A 10 36.66 10.72 -41.92
CA LEU A 10 35.71 9.74 -41.36
C LEU A 10 34.44 9.72 -42.23
N PHE A 11 34.53 9.21 -43.46
CA PHE A 11 33.34 9.07 -44.35
C PHE A 11 33.25 7.74 -45.11
N SER A 12 34.13 6.76 -44.85
CA SER A 12 34.11 5.47 -45.56
C SER A 12 33.83 4.23 -44.71
N PHE A 13 33.42 4.38 -43.44
CA PHE A 13 33.05 3.24 -42.57
C PHE A 13 31.54 3.04 -42.37
N TYR A 14 30.69 3.90 -42.95
CA TYR A 14 29.24 3.84 -42.74
C TYR A 14 28.45 2.98 -43.75
N LEU A 15 29.06 2.52 -44.85
CA LEU A 15 28.33 1.76 -45.89
C LEU A 15 28.44 0.22 -45.78
N SER A 16 29.31 -0.34 -44.94
CA SER A 16 29.41 -1.80 -44.76
C SER A 16 28.55 -2.38 -43.64
N TRP A 17 27.92 -1.52 -42.81
CA TRP A 17 27.02 -1.95 -41.73
C TRP A 17 25.54 -2.11 -42.14
N ILE A 18 25.16 -1.60 -43.31
CA ILE A 18 23.75 -1.62 -43.77
C ILE A 18 23.38 -2.97 -44.44
N LEU A 19 24.35 -3.82 -44.79
CA LEU A 19 24.11 -5.08 -45.49
C LEU A 19 24.20 -6.35 -44.62
N PHE A 20 24.37 -6.23 -43.30
CA PHE A 20 24.31 -7.36 -42.35
C PHE A 20 23.10 -7.34 -41.40
N CYS A 21 22.13 -6.43 -41.59
CA CYS A 21 20.95 -6.30 -40.73
C CYS A 21 19.67 -6.99 -41.26
N SER A 22 19.75 -7.94 -42.19
CA SER A 22 18.55 -8.51 -42.84
C SER A 22 18.40 -10.03 -42.75
N LEU A 23 18.94 -10.67 -41.71
CA LEU A 23 18.63 -12.09 -41.36
C LEU A 23 18.51 -12.34 -39.85
N ALA A 24 18.06 -11.35 -39.05
CA ALA A 24 17.63 -11.63 -37.68
C ALA A 24 16.22 -12.24 -37.70
N SER A 25 16.08 -13.46 -37.18
CA SER A 25 14.78 -14.07 -36.94
C SER A 25 13.93 -13.12 -36.07
N PRO A 26 12.67 -12.82 -36.41
CA PRO A 26 11.83 -11.91 -35.65
C PRO A 26 11.54 -12.35 -34.21
N ASN A 27 12.02 -13.54 -33.80
CA ASN A 27 11.76 -14.16 -32.51
C ASN A 27 13.00 -14.35 -31.61
N SER A 28 14.16 -13.76 -31.92
CA SER A 28 15.32 -13.86 -31.01
C SER A 28 15.14 -12.99 -29.77
N VAL A 29 14.96 -13.61 -28.61
CA VAL A 29 14.98 -12.92 -27.31
C VAL A 29 16.42 -12.53 -26.97
N ASN A 30 16.68 -11.24 -26.81
CA ASN A 30 17.98 -10.75 -26.34
C ASN A 30 18.07 -10.94 -24.82
N LEU A 31 18.64 -12.07 -24.41
CA LEU A 31 19.07 -12.29 -23.03
C LEU A 31 20.44 -11.63 -22.79
N PRO A 32 20.74 -11.17 -21.57
CA PRO A 32 19.87 -11.19 -20.38
C PRO A 32 18.74 -10.15 -20.45
N LEU A 33 17.60 -10.47 -19.81
CA LEU A 33 16.49 -9.55 -19.60
C LEU A 33 16.83 -8.47 -18.58
N LYS A 34 16.33 -7.26 -18.85
CA LYS A 34 16.30 -6.12 -17.94
C LYS A 34 14.84 -5.77 -17.72
N ALA A 35 14.30 -6.23 -16.61
CA ALA A 35 12.88 -6.16 -16.33
C ALA A 35 12.56 -5.31 -15.10
N ALA A 36 11.31 -4.86 -15.03
CA ALA A 36 10.70 -4.39 -13.80
C ALA A 36 9.51 -5.29 -13.44
N SER A 37 9.36 -5.59 -12.17
CA SER A 37 8.20 -6.30 -11.64
C SER A 37 7.05 -5.32 -11.44
N LEU A 38 5.88 -5.66 -11.97
CA LEU A 38 4.65 -4.86 -11.87
C LEU A 38 3.87 -5.24 -10.60
N GLY A 39 4.56 -5.17 -9.46
CA GLY A 39 4.00 -5.42 -8.14
C GLY A 39 2.86 -4.47 -7.79
N ASN A 40 2.02 -4.86 -6.84
CA ASN A 40 0.82 -4.14 -6.43
C ASN A 40 -0.19 -3.83 -7.55
N TRP A 41 -0.12 -4.51 -8.70
CA TRP A 41 -1.06 -4.31 -9.81
C TRP A 41 -2.14 -5.40 -9.86
N LEU A 42 -1.84 -6.56 -10.47
CA LEU A 42 -2.79 -7.68 -10.60
C LEU A 42 -2.79 -8.61 -9.38
N VAL A 43 -1.85 -8.39 -8.48
CA VAL A 43 -1.81 -8.90 -7.11
C VAL A 43 -1.43 -7.73 -6.21
N THR A 44 -2.32 -7.32 -5.32
CA THR A 44 -2.10 -6.13 -4.48
C THR A 44 -1.39 -6.42 -3.17
N GLU A 45 -0.53 -5.49 -2.76
CA GLU A 45 0.23 -5.50 -1.52
C GLU A 45 0.08 -4.16 -0.80
N GLY A 46 -0.58 -4.20 0.36
CA GLY A 46 -1.00 -2.97 1.02
C GLY A 46 0.12 -2.14 1.61
N TRP A 47 1.30 -2.70 1.84
CA TRP A 47 2.45 -1.89 2.20
C TRP A 47 2.92 -1.01 1.04
N MET A 48 2.66 -1.36 -0.23
CA MET A 48 3.04 -0.55 -1.39
C MET A 48 2.08 0.61 -1.64
N GLU A 49 0.82 0.49 -1.19
CA GLU A 49 -0.20 1.53 -1.29
C GLU A 49 -1.19 1.45 -0.10
N PRO A 50 -0.82 1.97 1.09
CA PRO A 50 -1.61 1.79 2.31
C PRO A 50 -3.02 2.41 2.26
N ASN A 51 -3.21 3.45 1.44
CA ASN A 51 -4.50 4.14 1.35
C ASN A 51 -5.63 3.27 0.79
N MET A 52 -5.31 2.14 0.12
CA MET A 52 -6.28 1.22 -0.42
C MET A 52 -7.20 0.64 0.67
N PHE A 53 -6.75 0.65 1.92
CA PHE A 53 -7.45 0.09 3.08
C PHE A 53 -8.25 1.14 3.89
N TYR A 54 -8.07 2.44 3.63
CA TYR A 54 -8.67 3.50 4.46
C TYR A 54 -10.20 3.57 4.33
N GLY A 55 -10.75 3.18 3.18
CA GLY A 55 -12.19 3.13 2.95
C GLY A 55 -12.88 1.92 3.59
N ILE A 56 -12.13 0.98 4.16
CA ILE A 56 -12.68 -0.23 4.75
C ILE A 56 -13.06 0.02 6.20
N LYS A 57 -14.31 -0.29 6.57
CA LYS A 57 -14.76 -0.17 7.96
C LYS A 57 -14.09 -1.23 8.83
N ASN A 58 -13.64 -0.86 10.04
CA ASN A 58 -12.85 -1.75 10.90
C ASN A 58 -11.65 -2.33 10.13
N ASN A 59 -10.89 -1.48 9.42
CA ASN A 59 -9.71 -1.89 8.65
C ASN A 59 -8.56 -2.42 9.50
N ASP A 60 -8.62 -2.22 10.81
CA ASP A 60 -7.71 -2.83 11.78
C ASP A 60 -8.14 -4.26 12.17
N LEU A 61 -9.36 -4.68 11.80
CA LEU A 61 -9.92 -6.03 11.98
C LEU A 61 -10.19 -6.69 10.62
N LEU A 62 -9.18 -6.81 9.78
CA LEU A 62 -9.28 -7.54 8.51
C LEU A 62 -8.96 -9.03 8.73
N ASP A 63 -9.20 -9.85 7.70
CA ASP A 63 -8.79 -11.26 7.77
C ASP A 63 -7.29 -11.36 8.06
N GLY A 64 -6.93 -12.25 8.98
CA GLY A 64 -5.56 -12.46 9.40
C GLY A 64 -5.06 -11.50 10.47
N THR A 65 -5.80 -10.45 10.83
CA THR A 65 -5.47 -9.63 12.00
C THR A 65 -5.30 -10.55 13.21
N GLN A 66 -4.13 -10.45 13.85
CA GLN A 66 -3.77 -11.20 15.03
C GLN A 66 -4.12 -10.38 16.27
N VAL A 67 -4.91 -10.96 17.17
CA VAL A 67 -5.37 -10.31 18.39
C VAL A 67 -5.05 -11.12 19.63
N GLN A 68 -4.78 -10.42 20.73
CA GLN A 68 -4.69 -10.97 22.07
C GLN A 68 -5.80 -10.36 22.93
N LEU A 69 -6.42 -11.19 23.78
CA LEU A 69 -7.58 -10.81 24.56
C LEU A 69 -7.31 -10.96 26.05
N ILE A 70 -7.48 -9.88 26.82
CA ILE A 70 -7.29 -9.86 28.29
C ILE A 70 -8.64 -9.58 28.94
N SER A 71 -9.08 -10.45 29.86
CA SER A 71 -10.26 -10.17 30.69
C SER A 71 -10.01 -8.95 31.58
N THR A 72 -10.91 -7.96 31.55
CA THR A 72 -10.80 -6.79 32.45
C THR A 72 -11.00 -7.18 33.91
N LYS A 73 -11.91 -8.14 34.18
CA LYS A 73 -12.22 -8.63 35.52
C LYS A 73 -11.09 -9.47 36.12
N LEU A 74 -10.58 -10.44 35.36
CA LEU A 74 -9.58 -11.39 35.88
C LEU A 74 -8.14 -10.91 35.66
N LYS A 75 -7.91 -9.96 34.75
CA LYS A 75 -6.57 -9.51 34.33
C LYS A 75 -5.71 -10.65 33.77
N LYS A 76 -6.35 -11.58 33.05
CA LYS A 76 -5.73 -12.78 32.46
C LYS A 76 -6.00 -12.84 30.96
N TYR A 77 -5.06 -13.44 30.22
CA TYR A 77 -5.21 -13.66 28.78
C TYR A 77 -6.15 -14.83 28.49
N LEU A 78 -7.00 -14.69 27.48
CA LEU A 78 -7.68 -15.81 26.85
C LEU A 78 -6.64 -16.67 26.13
N THR A 79 -6.74 -17.99 26.27
CA THR A 79 -5.78 -18.92 25.67
C THR A 79 -6.46 -20.19 25.14
N ALA A 80 -5.84 -20.79 24.14
CA ALA A 80 -6.12 -22.16 23.69
C ALA A 80 -4.88 -23.03 23.96
N GLU A 81 -4.66 -23.39 25.23
CA GLU A 81 -3.46 -24.11 25.66
C GLU A 81 -3.37 -25.51 25.03
N ASN A 82 -2.19 -25.85 24.50
CA ASN A 82 -1.82 -27.17 23.95
C ASN A 82 -2.69 -27.72 22.79
N GLY A 83 -3.39 -26.88 22.04
CA GLY A 83 -4.38 -27.40 21.08
C GLY A 83 -5.45 -28.25 21.77
N SER A 84 -5.66 -28.02 23.07
CA SER A 84 -6.71 -28.67 23.81
C SER A 84 -8.07 -28.27 23.24
N GLU A 85 -9.02 -29.19 23.33
CA GLU A 85 -10.40 -28.95 22.88
C GLU A 85 -11.10 -27.84 23.69
N THR A 86 -10.49 -27.30 24.76
CA THR A 86 -11.12 -26.34 25.67
C THR A 86 -10.38 -25.00 25.71
N ILE A 87 -11.11 -23.90 25.55
CA ILE A 87 -10.59 -22.54 25.67
C ILE A 87 -10.63 -22.08 27.15
N LEU A 88 -9.52 -21.53 27.65
CA LEU A 88 -9.31 -21.21 29.08
C LEU A 88 -8.72 -19.80 29.28
N MET A 89 -8.50 -19.39 30.52
CA MET A 89 -7.69 -18.20 30.85
C MET A 89 -6.33 -18.62 31.41
N ALA A 90 -5.27 -17.92 31.02
CA ALA A 90 -3.91 -18.19 31.48
C ALA A 90 -3.37 -17.11 32.42
N ASN A 91 -2.72 -17.55 33.51
CA ASN A 91 -1.97 -16.73 34.46
C ASN A 91 -0.47 -16.68 34.15
N HIS A 92 -0.10 -16.50 32.89
CA HIS A 92 1.32 -16.46 32.53
C HIS A 92 1.91 -15.06 32.74
N ASN A 93 2.89 -14.99 33.65
CA ASN A 93 3.80 -13.86 33.87
C ASN A 93 4.94 -13.79 32.82
N SER A 94 4.80 -14.47 31.66
CA SER A 94 5.87 -14.49 30.66
C SER A 94 5.89 -13.18 29.87
N SER A 95 7.07 -12.54 29.84
CA SER A 95 7.38 -11.31 29.11
C SER A 95 7.49 -11.47 27.59
N SER A 96 7.13 -12.63 27.03
CA SER A 96 7.12 -12.90 25.59
C SER A 96 5.70 -13.26 25.12
N ALA A 97 5.25 -12.62 24.04
CA ALA A 97 3.97 -12.90 23.39
C ALA A 97 3.96 -14.37 22.95
N SER A 98 3.05 -15.16 23.51
CA SER A 98 3.03 -16.59 23.24
C SER A 98 1.97 -16.93 22.20
N SER A 99 2.28 -17.82 21.25
CA SER A 99 1.43 -18.15 20.10
C SER A 99 0.04 -18.68 20.44
N TRP A 100 -0.17 -19.13 21.68
CA TRP A 100 -1.42 -19.68 22.23
C TRP A 100 -2.35 -18.62 22.83
N GLN A 101 -1.86 -17.39 23.01
CA GLN A 101 -2.65 -16.21 23.39
C GLN A 101 -3.13 -15.40 22.18
N THR A 102 -2.65 -15.77 20.98
CA THR A 102 -2.89 -15.02 19.75
C THR A 102 -3.93 -15.73 18.88
N PHE A 103 -4.98 -15.02 18.55
CA PHE A 103 -6.07 -15.48 17.69
C PHE A 103 -6.05 -14.71 16.37
N ARG A 104 -6.29 -15.40 15.25
CA ARG A 104 -6.44 -14.76 13.93
C ARG A 104 -7.90 -14.51 13.63
N LEU A 105 -8.23 -13.31 13.19
CA LEU A 105 -9.58 -12.97 12.79
C LEU A 105 -9.89 -13.50 11.40
N TRP A 106 -11.06 -14.12 11.26
CA TRP A 106 -11.66 -14.51 9.98
C TRP A 106 -12.91 -13.68 9.79
N ARG A 107 -12.80 -12.63 8.98
CA ARG A 107 -13.87 -11.66 8.79
C ARG A 107 -14.94 -12.26 7.89
N ILE A 108 -16.17 -12.35 8.41
CA ILE A 108 -17.34 -12.75 7.63
C ILE A 108 -17.95 -11.51 6.98
N ASN A 109 -18.04 -10.42 7.75
CA ASN A 109 -18.46 -9.09 7.30
C ASN A 109 -17.93 -8.04 8.31
N GLU A 110 -18.37 -6.79 8.18
CA GLU A 110 -17.94 -5.68 9.05
C GLU A 110 -18.12 -5.94 10.56
N THR A 111 -19.03 -6.82 10.95
CA THR A 111 -19.49 -7.03 12.32
C THR A 111 -19.14 -8.41 12.88
N PHE A 112 -19.17 -9.45 12.03
CA PHE A 112 -19.03 -10.85 12.44
C PHE A 112 -17.68 -11.46 12.03
N TYR A 113 -17.09 -12.20 12.97
CA TYR A 113 -15.76 -12.78 12.84
C TYR A 113 -15.73 -14.20 13.42
N ASN A 114 -15.02 -15.11 12.77
CA ASN A 114 -14.52 -16.31 13.43
C ASN A 114 -13.11 -16.04 14.00
N PHE A 115 -12.70 -16.84 14.99
CA PHE A 115 -11.33 -16.81 15.52
C PHE A 115 -10.64 -18.11 15.16
N ARG A 116 -9.52 -18.02 14.44
CA ARG A 116 -8.66 -19.14 14.08
C ARG A 116 -7.47 -19.22 15.03
N LEU A 117 -7.18 -20.44 15.49
CA LEU A 117 -6.13 -20.78 16.44
C LEU A 117 -4.81 -21.08 15.71
N SER A 118 -3.71 -21.14 16.47
CA SER A 118 -2.37 -21.47 15.96
C SER A 118 -2.27 -22.88 15.36
N ASN A 119 -3.08 -23.82 15.85
CA ASN A 119 -3.19 -25.19 15.32
C ASN A 119 -4.19 -25.30 14.14
N LYS A 120 -4.54 -24.18 13.50
CA LYS A 120 -5.45 -24.08 12.34
C LYS A 120 -6.92 -24.42 12.61
N GLN A 121 -7.30 -24.78 13.84
CA GLN A 121 -8.69 -24.93 14.28
C GLN A 121 -9.38 -23.58 14.52
N PHE A 122 -10.69 -23.60 14.74
CA PHE A 122 -11.50 -22.43 15.06
C PHE A 122 -12.07 -22.49 16.47
N ILE A 123 -12.44 -21.35 17.03
CA ILE A 123 -13.30 -21.33 18.22
C ILE A 123 -14.73 -21.71 17.83
N GLY A 124 -15.31 -22.63 18.60
CA GLY A 124 -16.69 -23.10 18.50
C GLY A 124 -17.40 -23.10 19.87
N LEU A 125 -18.67 -23.52 19.87
CA LEU A 125 -19.47 -23.70 21.09
C LEU A 125 -19.94 -25.14 21.27
N GLU A 126 -19.84 -25.65 22.50
CA GLU A 126 -20.30 -26.98 22.94
C GLU A 126 -21.27 -26.84 24.13
N ASN A 127 -21.99 -27.93 24.47
CA ASN A 127 -22.90 -28.04 25.62
C ASN A 127 -24.02 -26.99 25.63
N GLN A 128 -25.04 -27.21 24.80
CA GLN A 128 -26.17 -26.28 24.59
C GLN A 128 -25.74 -24.87 24.14
N GLY A 129 -24.52 -24.73 23.60
CA GLY A 129 -24.00 -23.48 23.04
C GLY A 129 -23.29 -22.58 24.05
N ASN A 130 -22.88 -23.07 25.23
CA ASN A 130 -22.34 -22.20 26.28
C ASN A 130 -20.82 -22.32 26.47
N LYS A 131 -20.20 -23.48 26.22
CA LYS A 131 -18.77 -23.70 26.49
C LYS A 131 -17.95 -23.41 25.23
N LEU A 132 -16.88 -22.62 25.34
CA LEU A 132 -15.95 -22.40 24.22
C LEU A 132 -15.02 -23.59 24.04
N VAL A 133 -14.90 -24.05 22.80
CA VAL A 133 -14.08 -25.21 22.42
C VAL A 133 -13.31 -24.94 21.12
N ALA A 134 -12.23 -25.68 20.88
CA ALA A 134 -11.57 -25.71 19.58
C ALA A 134 -12.28 -26.71 18.66
N VAL A 135 -12.61 -26.30 17.42
CA VAL A 135 -13.32 -27.12 16.44
C VAL A 135 -12.64 -27.11 15.08
N SER A 136 -12.66 -28.25 14.38
CA SER A 136 -12.23 -28.31 12.99
C SER A 136 -13.26 -27.65 12.06
N ALA A 137 -12.78 -26.93 11.05
CA ALA A 137 -13.64 -26.35 10.01
C ALA A 137 -14.39 -27.40 9.18
N THR A 138 -13.89 -28.64 9.14
CA THR A 138 -14.48 -29.74 8.35
C THR A 138 -15.62 -30.47 9.06
N GLU A 139 -15.69 -30.39 10.39
CA GLU A 139 -16.63 -31.19 11.20
C GLU A 139 -17.80 -30.36 11.74
N LYS A 140 -17.59 -29.06 11.99
CA LYS A 140 -18.61 -28.12 12.46
C LYS A 140 -18.36 -26.73 11.87
N PHE A 141 -19.42 -25.96 11.65
CA PHE A 141 -19.28 -24.56 11.28
C PHE A 141 -18.62 -23.79 12.43
N PRO A 142 -17.58 -22.99 12.17
CA PRO A 142 -16.92 -22.20 13.20
C PRO A 142 -17.89 -21.16 13.78
N GLU A 143 -17.75 -20.86 15.07
CA GLU A 143 -18.64 -19.92 15.74
C GLU A 143 -18.37 -18.49 15.27
N ALA A 144 -19.44 -17.79 14.89
CA ALA A 144 -19.38 -16.41 14.40
C ALA A 144 -19.68 -15.44 15.55
N PHE A 145 -18.66 -14.70 15.97
CA PHE A 145 -18.78 -13.71 17.04
C PHE A 145 -18.99 -12.33 16.46
N GLN A 146 -19.99 -11.61 16.98
CA GLN A 146 -20.09 -10.18 16.79
C GLN A 146 -19.12 -9.47 17.73
N ILE A 147 -18.17 -8.72 17.18
CA ILE A 147 -17.26 -7.88 17.95
C ILE A 147 -17.89 -6.50 18.16
N THR A 148 -18.14 -6.13 19.42
CA THR A 148 -18.63 -4.80 19.81
C THR A 148 -17.51 -4.05 20.52
N ARG A 149 -17.19 -2.83 20.05
CA ARG A 149 -16.18 -1.94 20.63
C ARG A 149 -16.83 -0.86 21.49
N LYS A 150 -16.23 -0.49 22.62
CA LYS A 150 -16.68 0.66 23.43
C LYS A 150 -16.42 1.95 22.66
N ASN A 151 -17.41 2.84 22.62
CA ASN A 151 -17.25 4.15 22.00
C ASN A 151 -16.16 4.96 22.73
N GLY A 152 -15.23 5.56 21.98
CA GLY A 152 -14.07 6.29 22.52
C GLY A 152 -12.92 5.40 23.04
N GLU A 153 -13.11 4.09 23.19
CA GLU A 153 -12.11 3.14 23.70
C GLU A 153 -12.16 1.83 22.88
N PRO A 154 -11.72 1.83 21.61
CA PRO A 154 -11.94 0.72 20.67
C PRO A 154 -11.22 -0.59 21.05
N HIS A 155 -10.25 -0.53 21.97
CA HIS A 155 -9.58 -1.70 22.53
C HIS A 155 -10.46 -2.45 23.55
N ARG A 156 -11.44 -1.77 24.19
CA ARG A 156 -12.42 -2.43 25.05
C ARG A 156 -13.51 -3.06 24.21
N VAL A 157 -13.62 -4.38 24.28
CA VAL A 157 -14.51 -5.17 23.44
C VAL A 157 -15.39 -6.14 24.22
N ARG A 158 -16.50 -6.49 23.58
CA ARG A 158 -17.39 -7.58 23.95
C ARG A 158 -17.63 -8.45 22.72
N PHE A 159 -17.75 -9.76 22.96
CA PHE A 159 -18.01 -10.74 21.92
C PHE A 159 -19.38 -11.34 22.13
N ARG A 160 -20.29 -11.16 21.18
CA ARG A 160 -21.61 -11.82 21.21
C ARG A 160 -21.57 -13.04 20.32
N ALA A 161 -21.94 -14.19 20.88
CA ALA A 161 -22.08 -15.44 20.16
C ALA A 161 -23.42 -15.55 19.42
N SER A 162 -23.54 -16.55 18.57
CA SER A 162 -24.70 -16.94 17.77
C SER A 162 -25.93 -17.28 18.62
N ASN A 163 -25.72 -17.72 19.87
CA ASN A 163 -26.79 -17.95 20.85
C ASN A 163 -27.36 -16.64 21.46
N GLY A 164 -26.84 -15.47 21.06
CA GLY A 164 -27.30 -14.15 21.48
C GLY A 164 -26.66 -13.62 22.77
N PHE A 165 -25.89 -14.44 23.49
CA PHE A 165 -25.24 -14.06 24.74
C PHE A 165 -23.81 -13.55 24.51
N PHE A 166 -23.34 -12.70 25.43
CA PHE A 166 -21.93 -12.30 25.44
C PHE A 166 -21.06 -13.39 26.08
N LEU A 167 -19.82 -13.48 25.60
CA LEU A 167 -18.75 -14.23 26.26
C LEU A 167 -18.52 -13.64 27.64
N GLN A 168 -18.22 -14.49 28.62
CA GLN A 168 -17.80 -14.09 29.95
C GLN A 168 -16.67 -14.96 30.50
N ALA A 169 -15.73 -14.29 31.15
CA ALA A 169 -14.68 -14.86 31.98
C ALA A 169 -15.23 -15.21 33.37
N LYS A 170 -15.70 -16.44 33.57
CA LYS A 170 -16.28 -16.87 34.87
C LYS A 170 -15.21 -17.13 35.91
N SER A 171 -14.16 -17.82 35.52
CA SER A 171 -13.00 -18.15 36.36
C SER A 171 -11.76 -18.30 35.48
N GLU A 172 -10.60 -18.55 36.09
CA GLU A 172 -9.37 -18.82 35.33
C GLU A 172 -9.49 -20.07 34.45
N MET A 173 -10.37 -21.01 34.79
CA MET A 173 -10.55 -22.27 34.05
C MET A 173 -11.84 -22.31 33.22
N GLN A 174 -12.58 -21.20 33.12
CA GLN A 174 -13.89 -21.25 32.46
C GLN A 174 -14.24 -19.94 31.76
N VAL A 175 -14.38 -20.04 30.43
CA VAL A 175 -14.92 -19.01 29.54
C VAL A 175 -16.15 -19.55 28.86
N THR A 176 -17.28 -18.83 28.95
CA THR A 176 -18.58 -19.28 28.42
C THR A 176 -19.32 -18.17 27.69
N ALA A 177 -20.18 -18.51 26.76
CA ALA A 177 -21.05 -17.60 26.03
C ALA A 177 -22.49 -17.62 26.60
N ASP A 178 -22.69 -17.16 27.83
CA ASP A 178 -24.00 -17.21 28.52
C ASP A 178 -24.22 -16.03 29.48
N TYR A 179 -23.55 -14.89 29.23
CA TYR A 179 -23.67 -13.72 30.09
C TYR A 179 -25.07 -13.10 30.02
N LYS A 180 -25.77 -13.08 31.16
CA LYS A 180 -27.11 -12.51 31.35
C LYS A 180 -27.13 -11.20 32.15
N GLY A 181 -25.95 -10.69 32.53
CA GLY A 181 -25.83 -9.50 33.36
C GLY A 181 -26.09 -8.20 32.58
N PRO A 182 -26.13 -7.05 33.29
CA PRO A 182 -26.28 -5.75 32.66
C PRO A 182 -25.11 -5.48 31.70
N SER A 183 -25.37 -4.73 30.62
CA SER A 183 -24.33 -4.40 29.64
C SER A 183 -23.55 -3.16 30.07
N THR A 184 -22.69 -3.27 31.09
CA THR A 184 -21.83 -2.17 31.56
C THR A 184 -20.37 -2.34 31.10
N TRP A 185 -19.64 -1.25 30.87
CA TRP A 185 -18.23 -1.33 30.43
C TRP A 185 -17.23 -1.28 31.59
N GLU A 186 -17.69 -1.68 32.78
CA GLU A 186 -16.93 -1.60 34.03
C GLU A 186 -15.80 -2.63 34.08
N GLU A 187 -14.76 -2.33 34.85
CA GLU A 187 -13.58 -3.19 34.95
C GLU A 187 -13.91 -4.59 35.47
N ASN A 188 -14.87 -4.68 36.40
CA ASN A 188 -15.29 -5.93 37.03
C ASN A 188 -16.35 -6.71 36.23
N ASP A 189 -16.81 -6.21 35.07
CA ASP A 189 -17.76 -6.94 34.23
C ASP A 189 -17.04 -8.14 33.57
N PRO A 190 -17.49 -9.39 33.80
CA PRO A 190 -16.82 -10.57 33.28
C PRO A 190 -16.92 -10.70 31.76
N SER A 191 -17.80 -9.94 31.10
CA SER A 191 -17.99 -9.98 29.64
C SER A 191 -17.12 -9.00 28.85
N VAL A 192 -16.34 -8.16 29.54
CA VAL A 192 -15.48 -7.15 28.92
C VAL A 192 -14.04 -7.65 28.81
N PHE A 193 -13.45 -7.42 27.64
CA PHE A 193 -12.07 -7.77 27.33
C PHE A 193 -11.34 -6.54 26.77
N ASN A 194 -10.05 -6.43 27.07
CA ASN A 194 -9.13 -5.58 26.34
C ASN A 194 -8.53 -6.39 25.18
N MET A 195 -8.65 -5.87 23.97
CA MET A 195 -8.11 -6.46 22.75
C MET A 195 -6.89 -5.68 22.29
N THR A 196 -5.77 -6.37 22.17
CA THR A 196 -4.52 -5.86 21.59
C THR A 196 -4.36 -6.46 20.21
N ILE A 197 -4.19 -5.61 19.20
CA ILE A 197 -3.79 -6.06 17.85
C ILE A 197 -2.26 -6.20 17.85
N VAL A 198 -1.78 -7.41 17.54
CA VAL A 198 -0.33 -7.73 17.54
C VAL A 198 0.23 -7.94 16.13
N GLY A 199 -0.65 -8.05 15.13
CA GLY A 199 -0.27 -8.15 13.73
C GLY A 199 -1.47 -7.90 12.82
N THR A 200 -1.22 -7.36 11.62
CA THR A 200 -2.24 -7.13 10.59
C THR A 200 -1.77 -7.69 9.27
N MET A 201 -2.71 -7.94 8.36
CA MET A 201 -2.41 -8.34 6.99
C MET A 201 -3.10 -7.40 6.01
N HIS A 202 -2.37 -7.03 4.97
CA HIS A 202 -2.83 -6.10 3.96
C HIS A 202 -2.46 -6.64 2.57
N GLY A 203 -3.29 -7.52 2.03
CA GLY A 203 -3.19 -8.04 0.67
C GLY A 203 -4.54 -8.01 -0.06
N GLU A 204 -4.58 -8.59 -1.26
CA GLU A 204 -5.79 -8.57 -2.11
C GLU A 204 -7.00 -9.27 -1.46
N TYR A 205 -6.76 -10.33 -0.68
CA TYR A 205 -7.83 -10.99 0.07
C TYR A 205 -8.51 -10.00 1.04
N GLN A 206 -7.71 -9.26 1.81
CA GLN A 206 -8.23 -8.31 2.81
C GLN A 206 -8.92 -7.11 2.16
N ILE A 207 -8.44 -6.63 1.00
CA ILE A 207 -9.11 -5.57 0.23
C ILE A 207 -10.48 -6.06 -0.24
N THR A 208 -10.50 -7.19 -0.95
CA THR A 208 -11.71 -7.68 -1.61
C THR A 208 -12.78 -8.12 -0.61
N ASN A 209 -12.41 -8.81 0.48
CA ASN A 209 -13.35 -9.14 1.54
C ASN A 209 -13.74 -7.92 2.38
N GLY A 210 -12.78 -7.01 2.62
CA GLY A 210 -12.97 -5.83 3.45
C GLY A 210 -13.99 -4.84 2.86
N TYR A 211 -13.86 -4.51 1.57
CA TYR A 211 -14.84 -3.71 0.85
C TYR A 211 -16.16 -4.45 0.60
N GLY A 212 -16.12 -5.78 0.61
CA GLY A 212 -17.27 -6.64 0.34
C GLY A 212 -17.63 -6.71 -1.15
N PRO A 213 -18.55 -7.61 -1.50
CA PRO A 213 -18.83 -7.99 -2.89
C PRO A 213 -19.32 -6.84 -3.79
N ASP A 214 -19.98 -5.83 -3.22
CA ASP A 214 -20.58 -4.75 -3.99
C ASP A 214 -19.55 -3.68 -4.39
N LYS A 215 -18.60 -3.36 -3.50
CA LYS A 215 -17.64 -2.26 -3.69
C LYS A 215 -16.29 -2.75 -4.23
N ALA A 216 -15.84 -3.94 -3.81
CA ALA A 216 -14.53 -4.47 -4.16
C ALA A 216 -14.32 -4.54 -5.68
N ALA A 217 -15.32 -4.99 -6.43
CA ALA A 217 -15.19 -5.17 -7.87
C ALA A 217 -14.98 -3.85 -8.63
N LYS A 218 -15.65 -2.77 -8.20
CA LYS A 218 -15.42 -1.43 -8.78
C LYS A 218 -14.03 -0.92 -8.38
N PHE A 219 -13.70 -1.02 -7.09
CA PHE A 219 -12.44 -0.54 -6.54
C PHE A 219 -11.23 -1.17 -7.25
N MET A 220 -11.20 -2.50 -7.37
CA MET A 220 -10.10 -3.21 -8.02
C MET A 220 -9.99 -2.90 -9.52
N ARG A 221 -11.12 -2.77 -10.23
CA ARG A 221 -11.09 -2.38 -11.65
C ARG A 221 -10.59 -0.97 -11.88
N ASP A 222 -10.95 -0.03 -11.00
CA ASP A 222 -10.42 1.34 -11.06
C ASP A 222 -8.90 1.32 -10.84
N HIS A 223 -8.43 0.58 -9.82
CA HIS A 223 -7.01 0.37 -9.56
C HIS A 223 -6.25 -0.22 -10.76
N TRP A 224 -6.71 -1.37 -11.30
CA TRP A 224 -6.06 -2.01 -12.44
C TRP A 224 -5.99 -1.12 -13.68
N LYS A 225 -6.97 -0.23 -13.85
CA LYS A 225 -7.03 0.70 -14.99
C LYS A 225 -6.07 1.88 -14.86
N SER A 226 -5.78 2.33 -13.64
CA SER A 226 -4.99 3.56 -13.42
C SER A 226 -3.59 3.34 -12.86
N TYR A 227 -3.33 2.20 -12.21
CA TYR A 227 -2.05 1.97 -11.54
C TYR A 227 -0.90 1.71 -12.53
N ILE A 228 -1.12 0.79 -13.48
CA ILE A 228 -0.25 0.55 -14.64
C ILE A 228 -1.04 0.86 -15.92
N THR A 229 -0.46 1.69 -16.78
CA THR A 229 -1.05 2.10 -18.06
C THR A 229 -0.10 1.83 -19.23
N GLU A 230 -0.55 2.15 -20.44
CA GLU A 230 0.27 2.04 -21.65
C GLU A 230 1.52 2.94 -21.61
N GLU A 231 1.36 4.13 -21.03
CA GLU A 231 2.43 5.11 -20.88
C GLU A 231 3.61 4.56 -20.06
N ASP A 232 3.32 3.68 -19.10
CA ASP A 232 4.35 3.03 -18.28
C ASP A 232 5.20 2.06 -19.12
N PHE A 233 4.58 1.27 -20.00
CA PHE A 233 5.29 0.38 -20.93
C PHE A 233 6.15 1.19 -21.91
N LYS A 234 5.60 2.30 -22.42
CA LYS A 234 6.37 3.23 -23.26
C LYS A 234 7.58 3.77 -22.51
N PHE A 235 7.40 4.23 -21.27
CA PHE A 235 8.46 4.78 -20.45
C PHE A 235 9.54 3.73 -20.16
N MET A 236 9.16 2.52 -19.74
CA MET A 236 10.11 1.44 -19.46
C MET A 236 10.95 1.08 -20.69
N SER A 237 10.30 0.92 -21.84
CA SER A 237 10.98 0.64 -23.13
C SER A 237 11.96 1.75 -23.51
N GLN A 238 11.54 3.03 -23.41
CA GLN A 238 12.38 4.18 -23.72
C GLN A 238 13.59 4.34 -22.77
N ASN A 239 13.52 3.80 -21.56
CA ASN A 239 14.60 3.82 -20.57
C ASN A 239 15.42 2.52 -20.54
N GLY A 240 15.32 1.69 -21.59
CA GLY A 240 16.22 0.56 -21.80
C GLY A 240 15.84 -0.73 -21.06
N LEU A 241 14.65 -0.79 -20.45
CA LEU A 241 14.05 -2.06 -20.03
C LEU A 241 13.47 -2.78 -21.25
N ASN A 242 13.66 -4.09 -21.30
CA ASN A 242 13.22 -4.93 -22.43
C ASN A 242 12.18 -5.98 -22.03
N ALA A 243 11.81 -6.06 -20.76
CA ALA A 243 10.80 -6.98 -20.26
C ALA A 243 10.05 -6.43 -19.03
N VAL A 244 8.94 -7.08 -18.71
CA VAL A 244 8.19 -6.91 -17.45
C VAL A 244 7.92 -8.28 -16.84
N ARG A 245 7.98 -8.36 -15.50
CA ARG A 245 7.48 -9.50 -14.72
C ARG A 245 6.14 -9.12 -14.12
N ILE A 246 5.10 -9.92 -14.41
CA ILE A 246 3.72 -9.59 -14.04
C ILE A 246 3.20 -10.65 -13.06
N PRO A 247 3.17 -10.33 -11.76
CA PRO A 247 2.50 -11.14 -10.74
C PRO A 247 1.01 -11.32 -11.07
N VAL A 248 0.51 -12.55 -11.04
CA VAL A 248 -0.92 -12.88 -11.17
C VAL A 248 -1.35 -13.86 -10.09
N GLY A 249 -2.58 -13.70 -9.59
CA GLY A 249 -3.17 -14.65 -8.67
C GLY A 249 -4.02 -15.71 -9.37
N TRP A 250 -4.13 -16.89 -8.75
CA TRP A 250 -4.90 -18.03 -9.28
C TRP A 250 -6.34 -17.68 -9.69
N TRP A 251 -6.94 -16.68 -9.06
CA TRP A 251 -8.30 -16.22 -9.37
C TRP A 251 -8.45 -15.73 -10.81
N ILE A 252 -7.36 -15.32 -11.47
CA ILE A 252 -7.37 -14.85 -12.86
C ILE A 252 -7.92 -15.88 -13.85
N ALA A 253 -7.75 -17.18 -13.58
CA ALA A 253 -8.25 -18.25 -14.46
C ALA A 253 -9.78 -18.41 -14.43
N TYR A 254 -10.43 -17.78 -13.45
CA TYR A 254 -11.87 -17.85 -13.24
C TYR A 254 -12.59 -16.55 -13.63
N ASP A 255 -11.90 -15.64 -14.31
CA ASP A 255 -12.51 -14.41 -14.82
C ASP A 255 -13.66 -14.70 -15.81
N PRO A 256 -14.74 -13.88 -15.79
CA PRO A 256 -14.94 -12.65 -15.01
C PRO A 256 -15.59 -12.88 -13.63
N LYS A 257 -15.73 -14.13 -13.18
CA LYS A 257 -16.44 -14.49 -11.93
C LYS A 257 -15.59 -15.41 -11.05
N PRO A 258 -14.44 -14.91 -10.54
CA PRO A 258 -13.62 -15.70 -9.66
C PRO A 258 -14.35 -16.09 -8.37
N PRO A 259 -13.92 -17.16 -7.68
CA PRO A 259 -14.45 -17.48 -6.37
C PRO A 259 -14.25 -16.32 -5.39
N LYS A 260 -15.28 -16.01 -4.61
CA LYS A 260 -15.25 -14.97 -3.59
C LYS A 260 -14.14 -15.24 -2.54
N PRO A 261 -13.52 -14.20 -1.96
CA PRO A 261 -13.86 -12.78 -2.10
C PRO A 261 -13.26 -12.09 -3.32
N PHE A 262 -12.36 -12.76 -4.06
CA PHE A 262 -11.73 -12.19 -5.25
C PHE A 262 -12.77 -11.72 -6.28
N VAL A 263 -12.37 -10.74 -7.09
CA VAL A 263 -13.26 -10.06 -8.04
C VAL A 263 -12.66 -10.10 -9.44
N GLY A 264 -13.52 -10.05 -10.46
CA GLY A 264 -13.07 -10.24 -11.83
C GLY A 264 -12.66 -8.97 -12.57
N GLY A 265 -11.75 -9.12 -13.53
CA GLY A 265 -11.27 -8.07 -14.43
C GLY A 265 -9.75 -8.02 -14.63
N SER A 266 -8.97 -8.75 -13.83
CA SER A 266 -7.51 -8.77 -13.93
C SER A 266 -7.01 -9.45 -15.21
N LEU A 267 -7.78 -10.40 -15.78
CA LEU A 267 -7.43 -11.04 -17.05
C LEU A 267 -7.41 -10.04 -18.21
N GLN A 268 -8.39 -9.14 -18.27
CA GLN A 268 -8.42 -8.08 -19.29
C GLN A 268 -7.24 -7.12 -19.14
N ALA A 269 -6.81 -6.82 -17.92
CA ALA A 269 -5.64 -6.00 -17.66
C ALA A 269 -4.34 -6.70 -18.13
N LEU A 270 -4.22 -8.02 -17.91
CA LEU A 270 -3.11 -8.81 -18.43
C LEU A 270 -3.09 -8.84 -19.97
N ASP A 271 -4.26 -9.02 -20.62
CA ASP A 271 -4.36 -8.93 -22.08
C ASP A 271 -3.87 -7.57 -22.61
N ASN A 272 -4.18 -6.48 -21.89
CA ASN A 272 -3.70 -5.15 -22.24
C ASN A 272 -2.17 -5.05 -22.12
N ALA A 273 -1.58 -5.60 -21.06
CA ALA A 273 -0.12 -5.64 -20.89
C ALA A 273 0.57 -6.36 -22.06
N PHE A 274 0.02 -7.48 -22.53
CA PHE A 274 0.56 -8.17 -23.70
C PHE A 274 0.51 -7.31 -24.97
N ARG A 275 -0.59 -6.58 -25.20
CA ARG A 275 -0.71 -5.64 -26.33
C ARG A 275 0.30 -4.49 -26.23
N TRP A 276 0.45 -3.89 -25.05
CA TRP A 276 1.42 -2.81 -24.82
C TRP A 276 2.85 -3.31 -24.96
N ALA A 277 3.17 -4.49 -24.42
CA ALA A 277 4.47 -5.11 -24.55
C ALA A 277 4.84 -5.34 -26.02
N GLN A 278 3.91 -5.87 -26.84
CA GLN A 278 4.15 -6.05 -28.27
C GLN A 278 4.39 -4.72 -28.98
N LYS A 279 3.58 -3.70 -28.67
CA LYS A 279 3.70 -2.36 -29.27
C LYS A 279 5.07 -1.72 -29.01
N TYR A 280 5.62 -1.90 -27.81
CA TYR A 280 6.88 -1.29 -27.39
C TYR A 280 8.08 -2.25 -27.41
N GLY A 281 7.94 -3.41 -28.06
CA GLY A 281 9.01 -4.39 -28.20
C GLY A 281 9.47 -5.05 -26.90
N MET A 282 8.66 -4.98 -25.84
CA MET A 282 8.94 -5.58 -24.55
C MET A 282 8.47 -7.03 -24.49
N LYS A 283 9.12 -7.82 -23.62
CA LYS A 283 8.72 -9.19 -23.29
C LYS A 283 7.97 -9.26 -21.95
N VAL A 284 7.17 -10.31 -21.79
CA VAL A 284 6.34 -10.55 -20.60
C VAL A 284 6.73 -11.88 -19.98
N ILE A 285 7.10 -11.82 -18.70
CA ILE A 285 7.14 -12.96 -17.79
C ILE A 285 5.81 -12.96 -17.04
N VAL A 286 5.02 -14.02 -17.20
CA VAL A 286 3.80 -14.22 -16.40
C VAL A 286 4.19 -15.02 -15.16
N ASP A 287 3.97 -14.45 -13.99
CA ASP A 287 4.34 -15.06 -12.72
C ASP A 287 3.11 -15.46 -11.92
N LEU A 288 2.91 -16.77 -11.68
CA LEU A 288 1.87 -17.25 -10.78
C LEU A 288 2.28 -16.95 -9.33
N HIS A 289 1.93 -15.75 -8.91
CA HIS A 289 2.43 -15.14 -7.69
C HIS A 289 1.64 -15.55 -6.44
N ALA A 290 0.35 -15.82 -6.61
CA ALA A 290 -0.55 -16.20 -5.52
C ALA A 290 -1.29 -17.49 -5.86
N LEU A 291 -1.03 -18.54 -5.07
CA LEU A 291 -1.69 -19.83 -5.22
C LEU A 291 -2.89 -19.94 -4.29
N ARG A 292 -3.82 -20.83 -4.65
CA ARG A 292 -4.94 -21.15 -3.76
C ARG A 292 -4.38 -21.69 -2.45
N VAL A 293 -4.96 -21.24 -1.34
CA VAL A 293 -4.55 -21.54 0.05
C VAL A 293 -3.11 -21.16 0.43
N SER A 294 -2.42 -20.36 -0.40
CA SER A 294 -1.10 -19.77 -0.16
C SER A 294 0.06 -20.76 0.01
N GLN A 295 1.13 -20.48 -0.74
CA GLN A 295 2.40 -21.20 -0.72
C GLN A 295 3.42 -20.70 0.31
N ASN A 296 3.15 -19.56 0.97
CA ASN A 296 4.09 -18.93 1.91
C ASN A 296 3.45 -18.18 3.08
N GLY A 297 2.11 -18.09 3.14
CA GLY A 297 1.36 -17.39 4.18
C GLY A 297 1.36 -15.85 4.07
N SER A 298 2.18 -15.25 3.22
CA SER A 298 2.31 -13.79 3.12
C SER A 298 1.13 -13.10 2.42
N PRO A 299 0.88 -11.80 2.65
CA PRO A 299 -0.20 -11.07 1.97
C PRO A 299 -0.09 -11.08 0.43
N HIS A 300 1.14 -11.06 -0.11
CA HIS A 300 1.39 -11.07 -1.56
C HIS A 300 1.03 -12.40 -2.24
N SER A 301 0.94 -13.52 -1.50
CA SER A 301 0.39 -14.77 -2.05
C SER A 301 -1.14 -14.87 -1.95
N GLY A 302 -1.83 -13.75 -1.66
CA GLY A 302 -3.28 -13.74 -1.47
C GLY A 302 -3.75 -14.48 -0.21
N SER A 303 -2.83 -14.67 0.75
CA SER A 303 -3.11 -15.35 2.02
C SER A 303 -4.23 -14.68 2.79
N ARG A 304 -5.16 -15.50 3.29
CA ARG A 304 -6.27 -15.02 4.12
C ARG A 304 -5.80 -14.61 5.51
N ASP A 305 -4.92 -15.41 6.13
CA ASP A 305 -4.68 -15.31 7.56
C ASP A 305 -3.26 -15.64 8.03
N GLY A 306 -2.31 -15.72 7.10
CA GLY A 306 -0.92 -15.95 7.45
C GLY A 306 -0.50 -17.41 7.42
N PHE A 307 -1.44 -18.34 7.20
CA PHE A 307 -1.11 -19.75 7.11
C PHE A 307 -0.75 -20.16 5.68
N GLN A 308 0.32 -20.92 5.59
CA GLN A 308 0.69 -21.70 4.41
C GLN A 308 -0.04 -23.04 4.47
N GLU A 309 -0.88 -23.30 3.47
CA GLU A 309 -1.73 -24.49 3.42
C GLU A 309 -1.67 -25.23 2.08
N TRP A 310 -0.94 -24.71 1.09
CA TRP A 310 -0.73 -25.41 -0.18
C TRP A 310 -0.01 -26.74 0.04
N SER A 311 -0.50 -27.79 -0.62
CA SER A 311 -0.07 -29.18 -0.44
C SER A 311 -0.11 -30.01 -1.74
N ASP A 312 0.28 -31.28 -1.66
CA ASP A 312 0.18 -32.22 -2.79
C ASP A 312 -1.23 -32.33 -3.38
N SER A 313 -2.26 -32.13 -2.56
CA SER A 313 -3.66 -32.19 -3.02
C SER A 313 -4.07 -31.02 -3.91
N ASP A 314 -3.33 -29.91 -3.84
CA ASP A 314 -3.59 -28.67 -4.59
C ASP A 314 -2.84 -28.62 -5.94
N ILE A 315 -1.94 -29.58 -6.19
CA ILE A 315 -1.09 -29.64 -7.40
C ILE A 315 -1.93 -29.60 -8.67
N GLN A 316 -2.98 -30.43 -8.76
CA GLN A 316 -3.79 -30.53 -9.99
C GLN A 316 -4.51 -29.21 -10.30
N GLU A 317 -5.08 -28.57 -9.27
CA GLU A 317 -5.75 -27.29 -9.43
C GLU A 317 -4.75 -26.20 -9.83
N THR A 318 -3.57 -26.18 -9.20
CA THR A 318 -2.50 -25.20 -9.52
C THR A 318 -2.01 -25.38 -10.96
N VAL A 319 -1.83 -26.62 -11.42
CA VAL A 319 -1.45 -26.93 -12.81
C VAL A 319 -2.52 -26.50 -13.81
N ALA A 320 -3.81 -26.58 -13.45
CA ALA A 320 -4.88 -26.09 -14.32
C ALA A 320 -4.81 -24.58 -14.56
N ILE A 321 -4.33 -23.80 -13.57
CA ILE A 321 -4.07 -22.36 -13.75
C ILE A 321 -2.93 -22.14 -14.75
N ILE A 322 -1.86 -22.94 -14.67
CA ILE A 322 -0.76 -22.90 -15.64
C ILE A 322 -1.23 -23.30 -17.04
N ASP A 323 -2.08 -24.33 -17.19
CA ASP A 323 -2.67 -24.72 -18.47
C ASP A 323 -3.48 -23.57 -19.09
N PHE A 324 -4.28 -22.88 -18.27
CA PHE A 324 -5.02 -21.70 -18.69
C PHE A 324 -4.11 -20.57 -19.17
N LEU A 325 -3.09 -20.19 -18.39
CA LEU A 325 -2.18 -19.10 -18.76
C LEU A 325 -1.33 -19.45 -19.99
N ALA A 326 -0.80 -20.68 -20.05
CA ALA A 326 0.01 -21.15 -21.15
C ALA A 326 -0.82 -21.24 -22.45
N SER A 327 -2.01 -21.85 -22.42
CA SER A 327 -2.87 -21.97 -23.60
C SER A 327 -3.28 -20.61 -24.17
N ARG A 328 -3.50 -19.61 -23.31
CA ARG A 328 -3.92 -18.27 -23.73
C ARG A 328 -2.81 -17.47 -24.41
N TYR A 329 -1.59 -17.55 -23.89
CA TYR A 329 -0.51 -16.64 -24.30
C TYR A 329 0.62 -17.30 -25.10
N ALA A 330 0.62 -18.63 -25.29
CA ALA A 330 1.70 -19.36 -25.95
C ALA A 330 2.07 -18.82 -27.35
N ASP A 331 1.07 -18.40 -28.13
CA ASP A 331 1.27 -17.86 -29.49
C ASP A 331 1.58 -16.36 -29.51
N HIS A 332 1.53 -15.68 -28.36
CA HIS A 332 1.75 -14.25 -28.29
C HIS A 332 3.26 -13.93 -28.37
N PRO A 333 3.72 -13.08 -29.31
CA PRO A 333 5.15 -12.85 -29.56
C PRO A 333 5.91 -12.20 -28.39
N SER A 334 5.19 -11.53 -27.49
CA SER A 334 5.77 -10.96 -26.26
C SER A 334 5.90 -11.94 -25.11
N LEU A 335 5.28 -13.13 -25.13
CA LEU A 335 5.52 -14.11 -24.07
C LEU A 335 6.98 -14.60 -24.13
N VAL A 336 7.73 -14.43 -23.05
CA VAL A 336 9.09 -15.00 -22.93
C VAL A 336 9.16 -16.13 -21.93
N ALA A 337 8.42 -16.04 -20.83
CA ALA A 337 8.43 -17.07 -19.80
C ALA A 337 7.14 -17.12 -18.99
N ILE A 338 6.92 -18.29 -18.38
CA ILE A 338 5.92 -18.50 -17.34
C ILE A 338 6.67 -18.99 -16.09
N GLU A 339 6.50 -18.27 -14.99
CA GLU A 339 6.96 -18.67 -13.66
C GLU A 339 5.86 -19.45 -12.95
N LEU A 340 6.20 -20.66 -12.51
CA LEU A 340 5.21 -21.63 -12.05
C LEU A 340 4.69 -21.32 -10.65
N MET A 341 5.50 -20.70 -9.79
CA MET A 341 5.15 -20.39 -8.41
C MET A 341 6.15 -19.39 -7.86
N ASN A 342 5.66 -18.27 -7.34
CA ASN A 342 6.48 -17.31 -6.61
C ASN A 342 6.75 -17.76 -5.18
N GLU A 343 8.01 -17.69 -4.74
CA GLU A 343 8.43 -17.80 -3.33
C GLU A 343 7.75 -18.91 -2.51
N PRO A 344 7.86 -20.19 -2.88
CA PRO A 344 7.47 -21.28 -1.99
C PRO A 344 8.31 -21.25 -0.70
N THR A 345 7.72 -21.38 0.49
CA THR A 345 8.49 -21.27 1.75
C THR A 345 8.82 -22.62 2.38
N ALA A 346 10.10 -22.82 2.70
CA ALA A 346 10.60 -23.96 3.46
C ALA A 346 10.47 -23.73 4.99
N PRO A 347 10.41 -24.79 5.83
CA PRO A 347 10.36 -26.20 5.45
C PRO A 347 8.95 -26.72 5.15
N ASP A 348 7.91 -25.93 5.43
CA ASP A 348 6.51 -26.34 5.35
C ASP A 348 6.11 -26.81 3.94
N LEU A 349 6.61 -26.14 2.89
CA LEU A 349 6.48 -26.63 1.52
C LEU A 349 7.64 -27.60 1.23
N ARG A 350 7.32 -28.90 1.15
CA ARG A 350 8.31 -29.95 0.91
C ARG A 350 8.91 -29.86 -0.49
N LEU A 351 10.22 -30.04 -0.60
CA LEU A 351 10.94 -30.00 -1.88
C LEU A 351 10.43 -31.04 -2.90
N ASP A 352 10.06 -32.25 -2.44
CA ASP A 352 9.54 -33.30 -3.33
C ASP A 352 8.17 -32.95 -3.91
N SER A 353 7.29 -32.36 -3.10
CA SER A 353 6.00 -31.81 -3.51
C SER A 353 6.19 -30.72 -4.56
N LEU A 354 7.15 -29.81 -4.31
CA LEU A 354 7.50 -28.75 -5.24
C LEU A 354 8.00 -29.28 -6.59
N LYS A 355 8.93 -30.25 -6.57
CA LYS A 355 9.46 -30.89 -7.80
C LYS A 355 8.37 -31.62 -8.58
N THR A 356 7.43 -32.27 -7.88
CA THR A 356 6.26 -32.92 -8.48
C THR A 356 5.39 -31.89 -9.21
N TYR A 357 5.08 -30.77 -8.55
CA TYR A 357 4.34 -29.67 -9.16
C TYR A 357 5.10 -29.05 -10.34
N TYR A 358 6.38 -28.71 -10.17
CA TYR A 358 7.20 -28.10 -11.21
C TYR A 358 7.31 -28.98 -12.45
N LYS A 359 7.37 -30.30 -12.31
CA LYS A 359 7.37 -31.20 -13.46
C LYS A 359 6.03 -31.14 -14.21
N ALA A 360 4.92 -31.20 -13.48
CA ALA A 360 3.59 -31.14 -14.08
C ALA A 360 3.30 -29.78 -14.74
N GLY A 361 3.69 -28.68 -14.10
CA GLY A 361 3.60 -27.33 -14.67
C GLY A 361 4.49 -27.15 -15.90
N TYR A 362 5.72 -27.67 -15.87
CA TYR A 362 6.63 -27.68 -17.03
C TYR A 362 6.02 -28.41 -18.23
N ASP A 363 5.52 -29.63 -18.03
CA ASP A 363 4.89 -30.42 -19.11
C ASP A 363 3.66 -29.70 -19.69
N THR A 364 2.91 -29.02 -18.82
CA THR A 364 1.74 -28.22 -19.20
C THR A 364 2.13 -27.02 -20.07
N VAL A 365 3.20 -26.29 -19.73
CA VAL A 365 3.70 -25.22 -20.61
C VAL A 365 4.18 -25.80 -21.94
N ARG A 366 4.88 -26.93 -21.93
CA ARG A 366 5.41 -27.59 -23.14
C ARG A 366 4.34 -28.14 -24.08
N LYS A 367 3.13 -28.40 -23.59
CA LYS A 367 1.95 -28.72 -24.42
C LYS A 367 1.62 -27.60 -25.41
N TYR A 368 1.84 -26.34 -25.04
CA TYR A 368 1.46 -25.18 -25.85
C TYR A 368 2.64 -24.41 -26.42
N SER A 369 3.78 -24.37 -25.73
CA SER A 369 4.95 -23.61 -26.16
C SER A 369 6.26 -24.37 -26.01
N SER A 370 6.96 -24.56 -27.13
CA SER A 370 8.34 -25.06 -27.17
C SER A 370 9.39 -23.96 -26.99
N SER A 371 8.99 -22.67 -27.06
CA SER A 371 9.88 -21.52 -27.05
C SER A 371 9.85 -20.72 -25.73
N ALA A 372 8.74 -20.71 -25.00
CA ALA A 372 8.67 -20.04 -23.70
C ALA A 372 9.59 -20.72 -22.69
N TYR A 373 10.31 -19.92 -21.90
CA TYR A 373 11.05 -20.42 -20.76
C TYR A 373 10.09 -20.77 -19.62
N VAL A 374 10.44 -21.78 -18.82
CA VAL A 374 9.72 -22.13 -17.59
C VAL A 374 10.59 -21.75 -16.41
N ILE A 375 10.12 -20.82 -15.58
CA ILE A 375 10.85 -20.33 -14.42
C ILE A 375 10.39 -21.12 -13.18
N LEU A 376 11.38 -21.57 -12.41
CA LEU A 376 11.23 -22.33 -11.18
C LEU A 376 11.82 -21.50 -10.03
N SER A 377 10.96 -20.96 -9.17
CA SER A 377 11.42 -20.20 -8.00
C SER A 377 12.04 -21.12 -6.95
N ASN A 378 13.19 -20.72 -6.42
CA ASN A 378 13.79 -21.38 -5.27
C ASN A 378 12.91 -21.22 -4.03
N ARG A 379 12.97 -22.18 -3.11
CA ARG A 379 12.25 -21.99 -1.84
C ARG A 379 12.92 -20.91 -1.00
N LEU A 380 12.11 -20.04 -0.40
CA LEU A 380 12.57 -19.18 0.68
C LEU A 380 13.03 -20.04 1.86
N GLY A 381 14.25 -19.77 2.34
CA GLY A 381 14.89 -20.57 3.39
C GLY A 381 15.36 -21.97 2.95
N GLY A 382 15.27 -22.31 1.65
CA GLY A 382 15.84 -23.52 1.08
C GLY A 382 17.32 -23.37 0.70
N GLU A 383 17.94 -24.48 0.27
CA GLU A 383 19.32 -24.46 -0.21
C GLU A 383 19.37 -23.92 -1.64
N TRP A 384 20.34 -23.03 -1.95
CA TRP A 384 20.42 -22.37 -3.26
C TRP A 384 20.45 -23.37 -4.44
N SER A 385 21.12 -24.50 -4.29
CA SER A 385 21.32 -25.50 -5.35
C SER A 385 20.24 -26.59 -5.41
N GLU A 386 19.20 -26.54 -4.56
CA GLU A 386 18.28 -27.67 -4.34
C GLU A 386 17.45 -28.11 -5.58
N LEU A 387 17.31 -27.20 -6.54
CA LEU A 387 16.61 -27.41 -7.80
C LEU A 387 17.52 -27.72 -8.99
N LEU A 388 18.85 -27.55 -8.89
CA LEU A 388 19.74 -27.67 -10.06
C LEU A 388 19.67 -29.05 -10.72
N SER A 389 19.82 -30.12 -9.93
CA SER A 389 19.78 -31.49 -10.47
C SER A 389 18.44 -31.84 -11.11
N PHE A 390 17.35 -31.29 -10.58
CA PHE A 390 16.01 -31.45 -11.14
C PHE A 390 15.88 -30.68 -12.46
N ALA A 391 16.25 -29.40 -12.46
CA ALA A 391 16.11 -28.51 -13.60
C ALA A 391 17.04 -28.87 -14.77
N SER A 392 18.24 -29.40 -14.53
CA SER A 392 19.16 -29.82 -15.61
C SER A 392 18.61 -30.93 -16.51
N ASN A 393 17.56 -31.63 -16.10
CA ASN A 393 16.88 -32.63 -16.94
C ASN A 393 15.78 -32.03 -17.84
N LEU A 394 15.57 -30.71 -17.78
CA LEU A 394 14.52 -29.99 -18.48
C LEU A 394 15.12 -29.00 -19.48
N SER A 395 14.42 -28.76 -20.59
CA SER A 395 14.86 -27.80 -21.60
C SER A 395 14.21 -26.43 -21.41
N ARG A 396 14.98 -25.36 -21.64
CA ARG A 396 14.55 -23.95 -21.51
C ARG A 396 13.93 -23.66 -20.15
N VAL A 397 14.64 -24.03 -19.11
CA VAL A 397 14.27 -23.75 -17.72
C VAL A 397 15.18 -22.69 -17.12
N VAL A 398 14.63 -22.01 -16.13
CA VAL A 398 15.29 -20.91 -15.41
C VAL A 398 15.07 -21.12 -13.92
N ILE A 399 16.12 -20.93 -13.12
CA ILE A 399 16.02 -20.86 -11.66
C ILE A 399 15.90 -19.40 -11.26
N ASP A 400 14.85 -19.08 -10.50
CA ASP A 400 14.64 -17.75 -9.92
C ASP A 400 15.12 -17.71 -8.47
N VAL A 401 15.85 -16.64 -8.13
CA VAL A 401 16.29 -16.30 -6.79
C VAL A 401 15.95 -14.84 -6.48
N HIS A 402 15.47 -14.60 -5.26
CA HIS A 402 15.11 -13.27 -4.79
C HIS A 402 16.16 -12.76 -3.80
N PHE A 403 16.74 -11.61 -4.09
CA PHE A 403 17.84 -11.04 -3.32
C PHE A 403 17.46 -9.68 -2.74
N TYR A 404 17.15 -9.69 -1.45
CA TYR A 404 16.99 -8.49 -0.64
C TYR A 404 18.09 -8.38 0.42
N ASN A 405 18.55 -7.17 0.69
CA ASN A 405 19.34 -6.85 1.89
C ASN A 405 18.40 -6.31 2.99
N LEU A 406 17.32 -7.04 3.20
CA LEU A 406 16.22 -6.77 4.13
C LEU A 406 15.79 -8.10 4.77
N PHE A 407 14.91 -8.02 5.76
CA PHE A 407 14.20 -9.17 6.34
C PHE A 407 15.11 -10.16 7.11
N TRP A 408 16.32 -9.72 7.45
CA TRP A 408 17.21 -10.45 8.34
C TRP A 408 17.91 -9.49 9.29
N ASP A 409 17.83 -9.78 10.59
CA ASP A 409 18.31 -8.93 11.69
C ASP A 409 19.79 -8.55 11.65
N ASN A 410 20.58 -9.14 10.77
CA ASN A 410 21.97 -8.74 10.60
C ASN A 410 22.13 -7.56 9.65
N PHE A 411 21.18 -7.31 8.73
CA PHE A 411 21.26 -6.18 7.80
C PHE A 411 21.12 -4.84 8.52
N ASN A 412 20.24 -4.72 9.53
CA ASN A 412 20.17 -3.53 10.39
C ASN A 412 21.46 -3.22 11.18
N LYS A 413 22.38 -4.18 11.31
CA LYS A 413 23.67 -4.00 11.99
C LYS A 413 24.81 -3.70 11.03
N MET A 414 24.57 -3.81 9.72
CA MET A 414 25.59 -3.57 8.71
C MET A 414 25.66 -2.09 8.36
N SER A 415 26.87 -1.54 8.41
CA SER A 415 27.18 -0.25 7.77
C SER A 415 26.91 -0.29 6.26
N VAL A 416 26.83 0.90 5.66
CA VAL A 416 26.76 1.09 4.20
C VAL A 416 27.80 0.24 3.46
N GLN A 417 29.08 0.30 3.87
CA GLN A 417 30.14 -0.43 3.15
C GLN A 417 30.00 -1.94 3.34
N GLN A 418 29.57 -2.42 4.50
CA GLN A 418 29.33 -3.85 4.74
C GLN A 418 28.18 -4.37 3.86
N ASN A 419 27.12 -3.58 3.68
CA ASN A 419 26.04 -3.94 2.76
C ASN A 419 26.53 -4.04 1.30
N ILE A 420 27.33 -3.09 0.84
CA ILE A 420 27.92 -3.12 -0.52
C ILE A 420 28.88 -4.32 -0.67
N ASP A 421 29.74 -4.57 0.31
CA ASP A 421 30.66 -5.71 0.32
C ASP A 421 29.89 -7.05 0.32
N TYR A 422 28.74 -7.11 1.00
CA TYR A 422 27.87 -8.28 1.02
C TYR A 422 27.37 -8.64 -0.38
N ILE A 423 27.04 -7.66 -1.22
CA ILE A 423 26.65 -7.89 -2.62
C ILE A 423 27.81 -8.54 -3.40
N TYR A 424 29.00 -7.94 -3.36
CA TYR A 424 30.15 -8.43 -4.11
C TYR A 424 30.69 -9.78 -3.64
N ARG A 425 30.47 -10.13 -2.36
CA ARG A 425 30.95 -11.37 -1.76
C ARG A 425 29.85 -12.43 -1.69
N GLN A 426 28.86 -12.21 -0.84
CA GLN A 426 27.86 -13.23 -0.52
C GLN A 426 26.88 -13.40 -1.68
N ARG A 427 26.21 -12.34 -2.15
CA ARG A 427 25.24 -12.46 -3.25
C ARG A 427 25.88 -12.91 -4.55
N SER A 428 27.10 -12.46 -4.84
CA SER A 428 27.90 -12.96 -5.95
C SER A 428 28.15 -14.47 -5.84
N SER A 429 28.41 -14.98 -4.64
CA SER A 429 28.55 -16.43 -4.42
C SER A 429 27.22 -17.18 -4.53
N ASP A 430 26.14 -16.63 -3.95
CA ASP A 430 24.81 -17.22 -4.03
C ASP A 430 24.35 -17.34 -5.50
N LEU A 431 24.55 -16.30 -6.31
CA LEU A 431 24.25 -16.33 -7.74
C LEU A 431 25.09 -17.36 -8.50
N ARG A 432 26.38 -17.51 -8.18
CA ARG A 432 27.23 -18.56 -8.75
C ARG A 432 26.72 -19.95 -8.41
N ASN A 433 26.17 -20.16 -7.22
CA ASN A 433 25.64 -21.47 -6.81
C ASN A 433 24.43 -21.91 -7.65
N VAL A 434 23.71 -20.99 -8.29
CA VAL A 434 22.59 -21.30 -9.21
C VAL A 434 22.95 -21.12 -10.69
N THR A 435 24.17 -20.69 -11.01
CA THR A 435 24.63 -20.43 -12.38
C THR A 435 25.70 -21.45 -12.78
N THR A 436 25.32 -22.46 -13.55
CA THR A 436 26.23 -23.53 -14.01
C THR A 436 26.33 -23.55 -15.55
N SER A 437 27.51 -23.87 -16.10
CA SER A 437 27.79 -23.76 -17.55
C SER A 437 26.82 -24.51 -18.46
N ASP A 438 26.35 -25.69 -18.05
CA ASP A 438 25.45 -26.57 -18.84
C ASP A 438 24.10 -26.81 -18.14
N GLY A 439 23.74 -25.95 -17.19
CA GLY A 439 22.51 -26.10 -16.40
C GLY A 439 21.40 -25.13 -16.79
N PRO A 440 20.35 -25.01 -15.96
CA PRO A 440 19.31 -24.01 -16.15
C PRO A 440 19.91 -22.59 -16.17
N LEU A 441 19.20 -21.66 -16.81
CA LEU A 441 19.58 -20.24 -16.71
C LEU A 441 19.26 -19.71 -15.30
N SER A 442 19.97 -18.68 -14.86
CA SER A 442 19.73 -18.02 -13.58
C SER A 442 19.01 -16.69 -13.76
N PHE A 443 18.06 -16.39 -12.89
CA PHE A 443 17.28 -15.16 -12.88
C PHE A 443 17.29 -14.57 -11.47
N VAL A 444 17.59 -13.27 -11.36
CA VAL A 444 17.35 -12.52 -10.11
C VAL A 444 15.99 -11.83 -10.28
N GLY A 445 14.91 -12.54 -10.02
CA GLY A 445 13.55 -12.13 -10.33
C GLY A 445 12.98 -11.06 -9.42
N GLU A 446 13.58 -10.88 -8.23
CA GLU A 446 13.26 -9.78 -7.34
C GLU A 446 14.51 -9.27 -6.61
N TRP A 447 14.67 -7.95 -6.63
CA TRP A 447 15.62 -7.17 -5.84
C TRP A 447 15.18 -5.70 -5.80
N SER A 448 15.58 -4.94 -4.80
CA SER A 448 15.28 -3.50 -4.69
C SER A 448 16.50 -2.70 -4.24
N CYS A 449 16.40 -1.37 -4.21
CA CYS A 449 17.43 -0.52 -3.63
C CYS A 449 17.17 -0.19 -2.16
N GLU A 450 16.11 -0.74 -1.56
CA GLU A 450 15.84 -0.56 -0.14
C GLU A 450 16.71 -1.49 0.71
N TRP A 451 17.15 -0.98 1.86
CA TRP A 451 18.01 -1.67 2.82
C TRP A 451 17.87 -1.06 4.22
N GLU A 452 18.34 -1.76 5.26
CA GLU A 452 18.24 -1.27 6.65
C GLU A 452 19.42 -0.37 7.08
N ALA A 453 20.21 0.16 6.14
CA ALA A 453 21.41 0.93 6.47
C ALA A 453 21.07 2.34 7.01
N GLU A 454 21.38 2.61 8.28
CA GLU A 454 21.16 3.93 8.89
C GLU A 454 22.09 5.01 8.33
N GLY A 455 21.55 6.22 8.11
CA GLY A 455 22.34 7.40 7.71
C GLY A 455 22.90 7.38 6.29
N ALA A 456 22.45 6.45 5.43
CA ALA A 456 22.92 6.33 4.05
C ALA A 456 22.58 7.58 3.21
N SER A 457 23.58 8.13 2.52
CA SER A 457 23.38 9.24 1.60
C SER A 457 22.78 8.78 0.26
N LYS A 458 22.27 9.72 -0.55
CA LYS A 458 21.87 9.41 -1.94
C LYS A 458 22.98 8.72 -2.74
N ARG A 459 24.25 9.12 -2.54
CA ARG A 459 25.39 8.50 -3.22
C ARG A 459 25.60 7.06 -2.75
N ASP A 460 25.30 6.74 -1.51
CA ASP A 460 25.42 5.38 -0.98
C ASP A 460 24.35 4.45 -1.58
N TYR A 461 23.11 4.91 -1.71
CA TYR A 461 22.07 4.18 -2.47
C TYR A 461 22.48 3.94 -3.93
N GLN A 462 23.10 4.93 -4.58
CA GLN A 462 23.62 4.75 -5.95
C GLN A 462 24.73 3.69 -5.99
N ARG A 463 25.70 3.74 -5.07
CA ARG A 463 26.79 2.75 -4.98
C ARG A 463 26.26 1.34 -4.71
N PHE A 464 25.21 1.23 -3.90
CA PHE A 464 24.54 -0.04 -3.64
C PHE A 464 23.81 -0.57 -4.88
N ALA A 465 23.04 0.27 -5.56
CA ALA A 465 22.41 -0.07 -6.83
C ALA A 465 23.43 -0.48 -7.90
N GLU A 466 24.54 0.26 -8.03
CA GLU A 466 25.66 -0.05 -8.93
C GLU A 466 26.25 -1.45 -8.62
N ALA A 467 26.48 -1.77 -7.35
CA ALA A 467 26.99 -3.08 -6.94
C ALA A 467 25.99 -4.22 -7.25
N GLN A 468 24.71 -3.99 -6.98
CA GLN A 468 23.65 -4.96 -7.29
C GLN A 468 23.55 -5.19 -8.80
N LEU A 469 23.56 -4.14 -9.62
CA LEU A 469 23.54 -4.28 -11.08
C LEU A 469 24.78 -5.00 -11.63
N ASP A 470 25.97 -4.74 -11.06
CA ASP A 470 27.20 -5.44 -11.47
C ASP A 470 27.15 -6.93 -11.17
N VAL A 471 26.57 -7.33 -10.03
CA VAL A 471 26.46 -8.74 -9.63
C VAL A 471 25.25 -9.42 -10.28
N TYR A 472 24.05 -8.88 -10.10
CA TYR A 472 22.79 -9.46 -10.59
C TYR A 472 22.69 -9.39 -12.12
N GLY A 473 23.35 -8.42 -12.76
CA GLY A 473 23.50 -8.36 -14.21
C GLY A 473 24.22 -9.56 -14.84
N ARG A 474 24.89 -10.39 -14.03
CA ARG A 474 25.55 -11.63 -14.46
C ARG A 474 24.61 -12.83 -14.55
N ALA A 475 23.39 -12.71 -14.03
CA ALA A 475 22.37 -13.74 -14.15
C ALA A 475 22.05 -14.00 -15.63
N THR A 476 22.05 -15.26 -16.04
CA THR A 476 22.09 -15.63 -17.47
C THR A 476 20.75 -15.47 -18.17
N PHE A 477 19.63 -15.48 -17.43
CA PHE A 477 18.32 -15.09 -17.92
C PHE A 477 18.07 -13.58 -17.74
N GLY A 478 18.62 -12.98 -16.69
CA GLY A 478 18.56 -11.55 -16.42
C GLY A 478 18.10 -11.22 -15.00
N TRP A 479 17.47 -10.05 -14.84
CA TRP A 479 16.97 -9.57 -13.55
C TRP A 479 15.65 -8.80 -13.69
N ALA A 480 14.87 -8.76 -12.62
CA ALA A 480 13.67 -7.93 -12.50
C ALA A 480 13.69 -7.12 -11.20
N TYR A 481 13.60 -5.79 -11.32
CA TYR A 481 13.57 -4.89 -10.17
C TYR A 481 12.18 -4.90 -9.52
N TRP A 482 12.13 -5.13 -8.21
CA TRP A 482 10.94 -5.03 -7.39
C TRP A 482 10.87 -3.66 -6.69
N ALA A 483 10.02 -2.72 -7.09
CA ALA A 483 9.00 -2.78 -8.15
C ALA A 483 9.07 -1.58 -9.08
N TYR A 484 8.30 -1.60 -10.18
CA TYR A 484 8.23 -0.48 -11.11
C TYR A 484 7.69 0.79 -10.44
N LYS A 485 6.60 0.67 -9.68
CA LYS A 485 5.97 1.74 -8.91
C LYS A 485 5.78 1.30 -7.46
N CYS A 486 6.10 2.18 -6.53
CA CYS A 486 5.78 2.07 -5.11
C CYS A 486 5.73 3.48 -4.51
N HIS A 487 4.93 3.67 -3.46
CA HIS A 487 4.92 4.95 -2.75
C HIS A 487 6.22 5.19 -1.94
N LEU A 488 7.01 4.13 -1.68
CA LEU A 488 8.33 4.22 -1.07
C LEU A 488 9.42 4.35 -2.14
N ASN A 489 10.23 5.40 -2.04
CA ASN A 489 11.19 5.80 -3.09
C ASN A 489 12.15 4.67 -3.51
N HIS A 490 12.80 3.98 -2.57
CA HIS A 490 13.81 2.96 -2.92
C HIS A 490 13.22 1.59 -3.30
N TRP A 491 11.89 1.48 -3.27
CA TRP A 491 11.13 0.37 -3.85
C TRP A 491 10.54 0.72 -5.22
N SER A 492 10.71 1.95 -5.68
CA SER A 492 10.04 2.50 -6.87
C SER A 492 11.05 2.84 -7.96
N LEU A 493 11.21 1.95 -8.94
CA LEU A 493 12.15 2.16 -10.05
C LEU A 493 11.82 3.42 -10.86
N SER A 494 10.53 3.74 -11.04
CA SER A 494 10.12 4.94 -11.75
C SER A 494 10.66 6.22 -11.12
N SER A 495 10.81 6.24 -9.78
CA SER A 495 11.35 7.38 -9.05
C SER A 495 12.87 7.51 -9.15
N LEU A 496 13.58 6.41 -9.42
CA LEU A 496 15.05 6.38 -9.53
C LEU A 496 15.56 6.94 -10.86
N ASN A 497 14.74 6.87 -11.91
CA ASN A 497 15.06 7.33 -13.26
C ASN A 497 14.67 8.79 -13.53
N GLU A 498 14.02 9.47 -12.58
CA GLU A 498 13.79 10.90 -12.71
C GLU A 498 15.12 11.65 -12.47
N PRO A 499 15.66 12.40 -13.46
CA PRO A 499 16.75 13.32 -13.17
C PRO A 499 16.28 14.27 -12.06
N ASN A 500 17.20 14.63 -11.15
CA ASN A 500 16.95 15.58 -10.08
C ASN A 500 16.39 16.88 -10.66
N ASP A 501 15.07 16.97 -10.73
CA ASP A 501 14.36 18.22 -10.85
C ASP A 501 13.99 18.60 -9.42
N THR A 502 14.91 19.27 -8.74
CA THR A 502 14.64 19.93 -7.46
C THR A 502 13.51 20.96 -7.57
N ASP A 503 12.90 21.17 -8.73
CA ASP A 503 11.77 22.09 -8.94
C ASP A 503 10.44 21.44 -9.35
N LYS A 504 10.35 20.10 -9.42
CA LYS A 504 9.04 19.42 -9.43
C LYS A 504 8.74 18.81 -8.07
N ILE A 505 8.41 19.69 -7.13
CA ILE A 505 7.57 19.32 -6.00
C ILE A 505 6.32 18.69 -6.61
N THR A 506 6.15 17.38 -6.50
CA THR A 506 4.85 16.74 -6.78
C THR A 506 3.84 17.55 -5.98
N PRO A 507 2.85 18.18 -6.64
CA PRO A 507 1.98 19.10 -5.94
C PRO A 507 1.36 18.40 -4.73
N ILE A 508 1.40 19.05 -3.57
CA ILE A 508 1.09 18.41 -2.27
C ILE A 508 -0.29 17.75 -2.25
N GLU A 509 -1.22 18.26 -3.07
CA GLU A 509 -2.54 17.74 -3.37
C GLU A 509 -2.60 16.33 -3.98
N THR A 510 -1.47 15.85 -4.51
CA THR A 510 -1.32 14.47 -5.03
C THR A 510 -0.56 13.55 -4.08
N ARG A 511 0.06 14.10 -3.01
CA ARG A 511 0.85 13.35 -2.02
C ARG A 511 0.05 12.90 -0.80
N PHE A 512 -1.10 13.52 -0.53
CA PHE A 512 -1.95 13.19 0.62
C PHE A 512 -3.41 13.06 0.20
N PRO A 513 -4.16 12.06 0.71
CA PRO A 513 -5.61 11.99 0.49
C PRO A 513 -6.31 13.20 1.11
N ALA A 514 -7.36 13.69 0.45
CA ALA A 514 -8.19 14.75 0.99
C ALA A 514 -8.80 14.34 2.34
N TYR A 515 -8.71 15.23 3.34
CA TYR A 515 -9.38 15.08 4.63
C TYR A 515 -10.91 14.94 4.42
N PRO A 516 -11.66 14.15 5.22
CA PRO A 516 -13.06 13.85 4.96
C PRO A 516 -13.92 15.09 4.64
N THR A 517 -14.51 15.06 3.45
CA THR A 517 -15.10 16.19 2.71
C THR A 517 -16.52 16.59 3.16
N VAL A 518 -17.08 15.96 4.19
CA VAL A 518 -18.36 16.35 4.81
C VAL A 518 -18.31 16.01 6.30
N MET A 519 -18.30 17.03 7.16
CA MET A 519 -18.48 16.86 8.61
C MET A 519 -19.91 17.24 9.00
N HIS A 520 -20.58 16.36 9.76
CA HIS A 520 -21.95 16.62 10.21
C HIS A 520 -21.93 17.78 11.22
N VAL A 521 -22.87 18.74 11.15
CA VAL A 521 -22.88 19.95 12.01
C VAL A 521 -22.85 19.64 13.53
N ASN A 522 -23.30 18.44 13.92
CA ASN A 522 -23.27 17.97 15.30
C ASN A 522 -21.86 17.53 15.76
N GLN A 523 -20.99 17.11 14.84
CA GLN A 523 -19.56 16.86 15.11
C GLN A 523 -18.83 18.19 15.29
N ILE A 524 -19.16 19.21 14.48
CA ILE A 524 -18.64 20.58 14.62
C ILE A 524 -19.04 21.20 15.97
N ARG A 525 -20.28 20.96 16.43
CA ARG A 525 -20.77 21.40 17.75
C ARG A 525 -20.11 20.69 18.95
N GLY A 526 -19.55 19.50 18.75
CA GLY A 526 -18.81 18.79 19.80
C GLY A 526 -17.36 19.30 19.96
N ILE A 527 -16.84 20.01 18.95
CA ILE A 527 -15.47 20.53 18.90
C ILE A 527 -15.39 21.96 19.46
N LEU A 528 -16.48 22.74 19.41
CA LEU A 528 -16.53 24.12 19.89
C LEU A 528 -17.27 24.19 21.25
N PRO A 529 -16.68 24.78 22.32
CA PRO A 529 -17.36 24.87 23.61
C PRO A 529 -18.61 25.75 23.57
N SER A 530 -19.54 25.41 24.45
CA SER A 530 -20.85 26.04 24.66
C SER A 530 -20.82 27.57 24.79
N ARG A 531 -21.85 28.18 24.18
CA ARG A 531 -22.32 29.56 24.41
C ARG A 531 -22.15 30.02 25.87
N LYS A 532 -21.26 30.97 26.10
CA LYS A 532 -21.49 32.05 27.06
C LYS A 532 -21.30 33.39 26.34
N GLY A 533 -22.19 34.33 26.67
CA GLY A 533 -22.63 35.42 25.81
C GLY A 533 -21.52 36.28 25.22
N LEU A 534 -21.63 36.54 23.93
CA LEU A 534 -21.10 37.74 23.31
C LEU A 534 -22.29 38.57 22.84
N VAL A 535 -22.49 39.68 23.54
CA VAL A 535 -23.42 40.75 23.19
C VAL A 535 -22.93 41.38 21.89
N TYR A 536 -23.87 41.64 20.98
CA TYR A 536 -23.64 42.19 19.65
C TYR A 536 -23.43 43.70 19.71
N GLU A 537 -22.24 44.15 20.09
CA GLU A 537 -21.79 45.51 19.82
C GLU A 537 -20.31 45.47 19.44
N ASP A 538 -20.06 45.53 18.12
CA ASP A 538 -19.00 46.28 17.42
C ASP A 538 -18.49 45.52 16.18
N HIS A 539 -18.17 46.25 15.11
CA HIS A 539 -17.93 45.76 13.73
C HIS A 539 -16.65 44.91 13.51
N ARG A 540 -16.12 44.21 14.51
CA ARG A 540 -14.99 43.26 14.37
C ARG A 540 -15.24 41.79 14.83
N PRO A 541 -16.36 41.11 14.50
CA PRO A 541 -16.56 39.72 14.93
C PRO A 541 -15.77 38.70 14.08
N ALA A 542 -15.63 38.93 12.78
CA ALA A 542 -15.02 37.96 11.85
C ALA A 542 -13.52 37.74 12.14
N LEU A 543 -12.81 38.80 12.54
CA LEU A 543 -11.38 38.75 12.86
C LEU A 543 -11.10 37.98 14.16
N ARG A 544 -11.96 38.11 15.19
CA ARG A 544 -11.81 37.37 16.46
C ARG A 544 -12.09 35.87 16.29
N ILE A 545 -13.07 35.51 15.46
CA ILE A 545 -13.33 34.11 15.10
C ILE A 545 -12.13 33.52 14.32
N LEU A 546 -11.48 34.34 13.49
CA LEU A 546 -10.27 33.98 12.74
C LEU A 546 -9.11 33.63 13.68
N VAL A 547 -8.83 34.52 14.65
CA VAL A 547 -7.71 34.37 15.60
C VAL A 547 -7.92 33.17 16.51
N GLU A 548 -9.14 32.94 17.01
CA GLU A 548 -9.43 31.84 17.93
C GLU A 548 -9.44 30.46 17.24
N GLY A 549 -9.86 30.40 15.97
CA GLY A 549 -9.80 29.19 15.16
C GLY A 549 -8.37 28.76 14.83
N VAL A 550 -7.48 29.71 14.54
CA VAL A 550 -6.06 29.46 14.26
C VAL A 550 -5.30 29.05 15.54
N ARG A 551 -5.61 29.69 16.68
CA ARG A 551 -5.04 29.36 17.99
C ARG A 551 -5.28 27.89 18.40
N ARG A 552 -6.49 27.38 18.16
CA ARG A 552 -6.87 26.00 18.52
C ARG A 552 -6.21 24.95 17.62
N VAL A 553 -5.93 25.27 16.35
CA VAL A 553 -5.19 24.38 15.43
C VAL A 553 -3.73 24.24 15.89
N ARG A 554 -3.11 25.32 16.38
CA ARG A 554 -1.76 25.26 16.94
C ARG A 554 -1.68 24.41 18.21
N GLU A 555 -2.63 24.53 19.14
CA GLU A 555 -2.67 23.69 20.35
C GLU A 555 -2.78 22.20 20.01
N ILE A 556 -3.51 21.84 18.94
CA ILE A 556 -3.60 20.46 18.43
C ILE A 556 -2.25 19.98 17.85
N CYS A 557 -1.49 20.87 17.21
CA CYS A 557 -0.15 20.57 16.69
C CYS A 557 0.92 20.43 17.79
N GLU A 558 0.81 21.18 18.89
CA GLU A 558 1.77 21.10 20.01
C GLU A 558 1.59 19.82 20.86
N GLU A 559 0.38 19.27 20.97
CA GLU A 559 0.13 17.97 21.63
C GLU A 559 0.56 16.75 20.78
N LYS A 560 0.80 16.95 19.48
CA LYS A 560 1.19 15.89 18.53
C LYS A 560 2.25 16.37 17.53
N PRO A 561 3.52 16.48 17.94
CA PRO A 561 4.58 17.09 17.14
C PRO A 561 4.97 16.32 15.85
N GLN A 562 4.42 15.12 15.60
CA GLN A 562 4.66 14.33 14.39
C GLN A 562 3.56 14.46 13.31
N GLU A 563 2.47 15.20 13.58
CA GLU A 563 1.39 15.46 12.61
C GLU A 563 1.47 16.88 12.00
N ALA A 564 2.68 17.38 11.72
CA ALA A 564 2.84 18.67 11.03
C ALA A 564 2.73 18.49 9.51
N SER A 565 1.53 18.64 8.96
CA SER A 565 1.31 18.79 7.51
C SER A 565 0.25 19.85 7.26
N LEU A 566 0.66 20.87 6.50
CA LEU A 566 -0.12 21.95 5.87
C LEU A 566 -1.65 21.82 5.97
N PHE A 567 -2.29 22.56 6.89
CA PHE A 567 -3.75 22.66 6.92
C PHE A 567 -4.24 23.57 5.78
N ILE A 568 -4.78 22.96 4.73
CA ILE A 568 -5.60 23.64 3.73
C ILE A 568 -7.01 23.75 4.32
N ILE A 569 -7.40 24.96 4.74
CA ILE A 569 -8.78 25.20 5.20
C ILE A 569 -9.70 25.21 3.98
N PHE A 570 -10.45 24.12 3.79
CA PHE A 570 -11.59 24.08 2.90
C PHE A 570 -12.72 24.94 3.48
N THR A 571 -12.91 26.16 2.97
CA THR A 571 -14.16 26.90 3.16
C THR A 571 -15.18 26.36 2.16
N GLN A 572 -16.00 25.42 2.60
CA GLN A 572 -17.19 25.03 1.85
C GLN A 572 -18.15 26.23 1.84
N LEU A 573 -18.49 26.77 0.66
CA LEU A 573 -19.62 27.69 0.47
C LEU A 573 -20.91 26.91 0.74
N VAL A 574 -21.24 26.69 2.00
CA VAL A 574 -22.48 26.04 2.40
C VAL A 574 -23.62 26.98 2.06
N LYS A 575 -24.38 26.65 1.01
CA LYS A 575 -25.74 27.15 0.83
C LYS A 575 -26.59 26.50 1.92
N SER A 576 -26.57 27.07 3.12
CA SER A 576 -27.44 26.60 4.19
C SER A 576 -28.87 26.78 3.72
N GLY A 577 -29.59 25.66 3.61
CA GLY A 577 -31.03 25.66 3.51
C GLY A 577 -31.62 26.20 4.81
N PHE A 578 -31.65 27.52 4.95
CA PHE A 578 -32.71 28.22 5.65
C PHE A 578 -33.48 29.03 4.61
N ARG A 579 -34.76 28.72 4.44
CA ARG A 579 -35.67 29.50 3.59
C ARG A 579 -35.84 30.88 4.21
N ILE A 580 -35.30 31.91 3.56
CA ILE A 580 -35.85 33.26 3.61
C ILE A 580 -36.27 33.59 2.18
N ASN A 581 -37.54 33.98 2.03
CA ASN A 581 -38.16 34.27 0.74
C ASN A 581 -37.56 35.52 0.07
N PHE A 582 -37.61 35.49 -1.27
CA PHE A 582 -37.08 36.43 -2.26
C PHE A 582 -37.31 37.93 -2.02
N CYS A 583 -36.30 38.76 -2.30
CA CYS A 583 -36.28 39.69 -3.45
C CYS A 583 -35.02 40.58 -3.43
N GLN A 584 -34.37 40.73 -4.60
CA GLN A 584 -33.14 41.52 -4.87
C GLN A 584 -31.92 41.05 -4.05
N ILE A 585 -30.82 40.59 -4.65
CA ILE A 585 -29.77 41.43 -5.21
C ILE A 585 -28.76 40.47 -5.89
N SER A 586 -28.55 40.59 -7.21
CA SER A 586 -27.50 39.85 -7.94
C SER A 586 -26.08 40.24 -7.45
N LEU A 587 -25.89 41.46 -6.92
CA LEU A 587 -24.64 41.90 -6.29
C LEU A 587 -24.21 41.10 -5.04
N ILE A 588 -25.13 40.54 -4.23
CA ILE A 588 -24.77 39.89 -2.96
C ILE A 588 -24.15 38.50 -3.21
N ARG A 589 -24.54 37.82 -4.28
CA ARG A 589 -24.00 36.49 -4.63
C ARG A 589 -22.54 36.58 -5.05
N ASN A 590 -22.20 37.63 -5.79
CA ASN A 590 -20.82 37.94 -6.17
C ASN A 590 -20.05 38.44 -4.95
N MET A 591 -20.58 39.39 -4.16
CA MET A 591 -19.90 39.87 -2.93
C MET A 591 -19.59 38.75 -1.92
N LEU A 592 -20.49 37.80 -1.65
CA LEU A 592 -20.19 36.69 -0.74
C LEU A 592 -19.12 35.73 -1.30
N LYS A 593 -19.10 35.47 -2.62
CA LYS A 593 -18.02 34.68 -3.24
C LYS A 593 -16.68 35.40 -3.14
N HIS A 594 -16.65 36.71 -3.41
CA HIS A 594 -15.45 37.54 -3.31
C HIS A 594 -14.88 37.59 -1.89
N VAL A 595 -15.74 37.77 -0.89
CA VAL A 595 -15.34 37.81 0.52
C VAL A 595 -14.84 36.43 0.99
N THR A 596 -15.47 35.33 0.56
CA THR A 596 -15.09 33.99 1.03
C THR A 596 -13.71 33.56 0.52
N LEU A 597 -13.39 33.83 -0.75
CA LEU A 597 -12.07 33.52 -1.34
C LEU A 597 -10.96 34.37 -0.72
N GLY A 598 -11.21 35.67 -0.54
CA GLY A 598 -10.28 36.57 0.15
C GLY A 598 -10.01 36.14 1.59
N VAL A 599 -11.04 35.70 2.31
CA VAL A 599 -10.92 35.21 3.69
C VAL A 599 -10.12 33.91 3.76
N ALA A 600 -10.35 32.97 2.85
CA ALA A 600 -9.58 31.73 2.79
C ALA A 600 -8.09 31.99 2.54
N MET A 601 -7.76 32.90 1.61
CA MET A 601 -6.38 33.33 1.36
C MET A 601 -5.74 34.02 2.57
N ALA A 602 -6.49 34.90 3.25
CA ALA A 602 -6.02 35.56 4.46
C ALA A 602 -5.71 34.58 5.60
N GLN A 603 -6.51 33.51 5.76
CA GLN A 603 -6.27 32.46 6.75
C GLN A 603 -4.98 31.68 6.47
N VAL A 604 -4.75 31.29 5.21
CA VAL A 604 -3.52 30.60 4.79
C VAL A 604 -2.31 31.51 5.00
N GLY A 605 -2.43 32.81 4.69
CA GLY A 605 -1.36 33.79 4.93
C GLY A 605 -1.05 33.98 6.42
N GLY A 606 -2.07 33.95 7.29
CA GLY A 606 -1.89 34.00 8.74
C GLY A 606 -1.14 32.77 9.28
N MET A 607 -1.43 31.58 8.75
CA MET A 607 -0.71 30.35 9.12
C MET A 607 0.77 30.40 8.74
N LEU A 608 1.10 30.96 7.58
CA LEU A 608 2.48 31.16 7.16
C LEU A 608 3.27 32.05 8.14
N MET A 609 2.62 33.06 8.72
CA MET A 609 3.27 33.97 9.67
C MET A 609 3.48 33.40 11.06
N LEU A 610 2.82 32.29 11.40
CA LEU A 610 3.03 31.57 12.65
C LEU A 610 4.25 30.62 12.60
N GLN A 611 4.88 30.49 11.43
CA GLN A 611 6.07 29.65 11.21
C GLN A 611 7.37 30.49 11.34
N PRO A 612 8.22 30.24 12.36
CA PRO A 612 9.48 30.97 12.52
C PRO A 612 10.46 30.80 11.36
N GLU A 613 10.38 29.66 10.66
CA GLU A 613 11.32 29.26 9.61
C GLU A 613 11.27 30.18 8.39
N VAL A 614 10.12 30.84 8.16
CA VAL A 614 9.91 31.84 7.10
C VAL A 614 10.03 33.28 7.60
N GLY A 615 10.51 33.48 8.83
CA GLY A 615 10.70 34.76 9.47
C GLY A 615 9.50 35.29 10.26
N GLY A 616 8.46 34.47 10.46
CA GLY A 616 7.30 34.76 11.31
C GLY A 616 7.62 34.84 12.80
N SER A 617 6.59 35.00 13.64
CA SER A 617 6.70 35.04 15.11
C SER A 617 5.78 33.99 15.73
N HIS A 618 6.00 33.66 17.01
CA HIS A 618 5.12 32.79 17.78
C HIS A 618 3.95 33.54 18.43
N ASP A 619 3.82 34.84 18.17
CA ASP A 619 2.88 35.75 18.84
C ASP A 619 1.66 36.06 17.96
N ASN A 620 0.76 36.91 18.45
CA ASN A 620 -0.49 37.26 17.78
C ASN A 620 -0.26 37.99 16.45
N PHE A 621 -1.00 37.59 15.42
CA PHE A 621 -1.04 38.27 14.11
C PHE A 621 -2.44 38.78 13.81
N PHE A 622 -2.49 39.97 13.26
CA PHE A 622 -3.70 40.64 12.81
C PHE A 622 -3.64 40.84 11.30
N PHE A 623 -4.75 40.56 10.65
CA PHE A 623 -4.90 40.85 9.25
C PHE A 623 -5.19 42.35 9.09
N ASP A 624 -4.31 43.08 8.40
CA ASP A 624 -4.31 44.55 8.35
C ASP A 624 -4.99 45.08 7.08
N GLY A 625 -4.89 44.37 5.95
CA GLY A 625 -5.60 44.78 4.73
C GLY A 625 -5.43 43.86 3.51
N ILE A 626 -6.40 43.90 2.58
CA ILE A 626 -6.30 43.26 1.26
C ILE A 626 -6.33 44.38 0.21
N GLU A 627 -5.39 44.35 -0.74
CA GLU A 627 -5.30 45.30 -1.83
C GLU A 627 -5.17 44.59 -3.19
N LYS A 628 -5.45 45.32 -4.28
CA LYS A 628 -5.25 44.87 -5.67
C LYS A 628 -5.82 43.49 -6.00
N VAL A 629 -6.99 43.17 -5.44
CA VAL A 629 -7.68 41.92 -5.77
C VAL A 629 -8.10 41.96 -7.24
N LYS A 630 -7.59 41.01 -8.04
CA LYS A 630 -7.98 40.79 -9.43
C LYS A 630 -8.57 39.39 -9.56
N GLN A 631 -9.60 39.25 -10.39
CA GLN A 631 -10.28 37.98 -10.61
C GLN A 631 -10.44 37.76 -12.10
N SER A 632 -10.33 36.51 -12.53
CA SER A 632 -10.50 36.14 -13.95
C SER A 632 -11.99 36.05 -14.30
N GLU A 633 -12.31 36.15 -15.59
CA GLU A 633 -13.68 35.95 -16.09
C GLU A 633 -14.22 34.53 -15.81
N VAL A 634 -13.35 33.58 -15.42
CA VAL A 634 -13.68 32.19 -15.06
C VAL A 634 -14.34 32.07 -13.67
N LEU A 635 -14.40 33.16 -12.88
CA LEU A 635 -15.02 33.12 -11.55
C LEU A 635 -16.54 32.81 -11.56
N GLU A 636 -17.22 33.07 -12.69
CA GLU A 636 -18.62 32.63 -12.88
C GLU A 636 -18.76 31.11 -12.99
N ALA A 637 -17.68 30.40 -13.34
CA ALA A 637 -17.64 28.94 -13.49
C ALA A 637 -17.33 28.18 -12.19
N VAL A 638 -16.90 28.86 -11.11
CA VAL A 638 -16.67 28.20 -9.81
C VAL A 638 -17.99 27.81 -9.18
N ILE A 639 -18.25 26.51 -9.12
CA ILE A 639 -19.46 25.87 -8.61
C ILE A 639 -19.19 25.06 -7.34
N ALA A 640 -20.27 24.76 -6.61
CA ALA A 640 -20.16 23.95 -5.39
C ALA A 640 -19.71 22.52 -5.75
N GLY A 641 -18.60 22.08 -5.15
CA GLY A 641 -17.96 20.80 -5.45
C GLY A 641 -16.55 20.95 -6.03
N ASP A 642 -16.20 22.14 -6.51
CA ASP A 642 -14.86 22.42 -7.03
C ASP A 642 -13.81 22.44 -5.92
N THR A 643 -12.60 21.96 -6.25
CA THR A 643 -11.43 22.03 -5.37
C THR A 643 -10.72 23.36 -5.58
N LEU A 644 -10.61 24.15 -4.52
CA LEU A 644 -9.88 25.41 -4.51
C LEU A 644 -8.45 25.20 -3.99
N VAL A 645 -7.45 25.59 -4.80
CA VAL A 645 -6.04 25.57 -4.41
C VAL A 645 -5.56 26.99 -4.17
N THR A 646 -5.14 27.30 -2.95
CA THR A 646 -4.67 28.63 -2.56
C THR A 646 -3.16 28.62 -2.34
N ARG A 647 -2.46 29.56 -2.98
CA ARG A 647 -1.02 29.78 -2.87
C ARG A 647 -0.76 31.17 -2.32
N MET A 648 -0.09 31.25 -1.17
CA MET A 648 0.34 32.50 -0.54
C MET A 648 1.85 32.61 -0.61
N THR A 649 2.35 33.72 -1.14
CA THR A 649 3.78 34.01 -1.28
C THR A 649 4.13 35.23 -0.44
N LEU A 650 5.06 35.09 0.50
CA LEU A 650 5.59 36.21 1.26
C LEU A 650 6.48 37.07 0.36
N VAL A 651 6.04 38.30 0.07
CA VAL A 651 6.76 39.23 -0.83
C VAL A 651 7.74 40.10 -0.06
N LYS A 652 7.34 40.57 1.14
CA LYS A 652 8.19 41.42 1.98
C LYS A 652 7.83 41.28 3.44
N LEU A 653 8.84 41.18 4.30
CA LEU A 653 8.67 41.18 5.75
C LEU A 653 9.49 42.29 6.39
N GLN A 654 8.83 43.22 7.08
CA GLN A 654 9.47 44.28 7.86
C GLN A 654 9.49 43.91 9.34
N LYS A 655 10.45 43.08 9.73
CA LYS A 655 10.57 42.53 11.09
C LYS A 655 10.51 43.61 12.20
N ARG A 656 11.08 44.79 11.97
CA ARG A 656 11.08 45.91 12.94
C ARG A 656 9.68 46.45 13.27
N PHE A 657 8.76 46.39 12.31
CA PHE A 657 7.41 46.92 12.44
C PHE A 657 6.34 45.83 12.50
N GLY A 658 6.75 44.56 12.40
CA GLY A 658 5.81 43.46 12.43
C GLY A 658 4.98 43.26 11.16
N ILE A 659 5.27 43.98 10.08
CA ILE A 659 4.40 44.02 8.90
C ILE A 659 4.93 43.07 7.81
N ALA A 660 4.08 42.14 7.40
CA ALA A 660 4.28 41.22 6.28
C ALA A 660 3.36 41.59 5.12
N LYS A 661 3.93 41.65 3.92
CA LYS A 661 3.22 41.80 2.66
C LYS A 661 3.32 40.49 1.88
N MET A 662 2.18 40.00 1.41
CA MET A 662 2.06 38.76 0.68
C MET A 662 1.28 38.95 -0.62
N GLU A 663 1.51 38.05 -1.56
CA GLU A 663 0.68 37.86 -2.75
C GLU A 663 -0.06 36.53 -2.61
N GLY A 664 -1.37 36.56 -2.80
CA GLY A 664 -2.24 35.39 -2.78
C GLY A 664 -2.81 35.10 -4.15
N LYS A 665 -2.82 33.83 -4.54
CA LYS A 665 -3.45 33.33 -5.77
C LYS A 665 -4.28 32.09 -5.45
N ALA A 666 -5.46 31.98 -6.02
CA ALA A 666 -6.38 30.87 -5.86
C ALA A 666 -6.76 30.30 -7.22
N TYR A 667 -6.79 28.97 -7.31
CA TYR A 667 -7.00 28.21 -8.54
C TYR A 667 -8.11 27.17 -8.37
N VAL A 668 -8.79 26.84 -9.46
CA VAL A 668 -9.66 25.67 -9.58
C VAL A 668 -9.17 24.86 -10.78
N GLY A 669 -8.68 23.64 -10.54
CA GLY A 669 -7.84 22.97 -11.54
C GLY A 669 -6.60 23.81 -11.84
N ASP A 670 -6.34 24.07 -13.14
CA ASP A 670 -5.24 24.91 -13.60
C ASP A 670 -5.64 26.39 -13.79
N ASP A 671 -6.94 26.71 -13.64
CA ASP A 671 -7.46 28.05 -13.91
C ASP A 671 -7.28 28.96 -12.69
N LEU A 672 -6.63 30.11 -12.90
CA LEU A 672 -6.52 31.16 -11.88
C LEU A 672 -7.89 31.81 -11.70
N VAL A 673 -8.48 31.68 -10.53
CA VAL A 673 -9.82 32.23 -10.23
C VAL A 673 -9.74 33.53 -9.43
N CYS A 674 -8.74 33.70 -8.56
CA CYS A 674 -8.57 34.92 -7.77
C CYS A 674 -7.11 35.21 -7.46
N GLU A 675 -6.71 36.48 -7.46
CA GLU A 675 -5.41 36.91 -6.94
C GLU A 675 -5.54 38.22 -6.16
N GLY A 676 -4.62 38.51 -5.24
CA GLY A 676 -4.60 39.76 -4.48
C GLY A 676 -3.34 39.94 -3.65
N GLU A 677 -3.13 41.16 -3.16
CA GLU A 677 -2.06 41.49 -2.21
C GLU A 677 -2.63 41.54 -0.79
N PHE A 678 -1.93 40.96 0.17
CA PHE A 678 -2.37 40.81 1.57
C PHE A 678 -1.35 41.43 2.50
N LEU A 679 -1.83 42.20 3.48
CA LEU A 679 -1.02 42.85 4.51
C LEU A 679 -1.39 42.25 5.87
N VAL A 680 -0.38 41.77 6.59
CA VAL A 680 -0.51 41.13 7.90
C VAL A 680 0.43 41.86 8.87
N ALA A 681 -0.04 42.18 10.07
CA ALA A 681 0.73 42.84 11.11
C ALA A 681 0.85 41.95 12.36
N THR A 682 2.03 41.87 12.97
CA THR A 682 2.22 41.26 14.29
C THR A 682 1.72 42.24 15.35
N GLY A 683 0.95 41.79 16.33
CA GLY A 683 0.67 42.56 17.53
C GLY A 683 1.31 41.92 18.76
N THR A 684 1.93 42.73 19.60
CA THR A 684 2.09 42.41 21.02
C THR A 684 0.83 42.90 21.73
N ASP A 685 0.26 42.10 22.62
CA ASP A 685 -0.99 42.39 23.35
C ASP A 685 -1.10 43.82 23.91
#